data_AF-A0A2S2NNA8-F1
#
_entry.id   AF-A0A2S2NNA8-F1
#
_cell.length_a   1.000
_cell.length_b   1.000
_cell.length_c   1.000
_cell.angle_alpha   90.00
_cell.angle_beta   90.00
_cell.angle_gamma   90.00
#
_symmetry.space_group_name_H-M   'P 1'
#
loop_
_entity.id
_entity.type
_entity.pdbx_description
1 polymer ?
#
loop_
_entity_poly.entity_id
_entity_poly.type
_entity_poly.pdbx_seq_one_letter_code
_entity_poly.pdbx_strand_id
1 'polypeptide(L)'
;MKFCYLITILNFVKFCLSNREIVTFITPENCSDREYFVPSLMSCIQCNDYQKSSLDRLSCVCEKNSRIVGKVLEFSCEPCPSNLTATSDHLHCLKKNNVSCGLKNIELETEPNGLPLTQKSCIRCSPGTFPSFDRTKCLPCQVANCTCPQTSHEWLLDGTLCVFSQNLTSWPDEKETHTVEYDVVGVDVESKYLKKHLRALLYKCVKMKHRVSCESLGNLCAIQMYKDERKVNPCRVFKDYRRIPTSSDADRLPLPWIYYGEGDAFIAMNRKKITSKYSIRPGSHKSKLHLVAARYNLNGSFIKVSELSPVELQLCPGLWNGIESAFRFGARYFHTCSIPAKQLIGQGSTEPIFYDFYLQYDDGKKSMLYAIPLLVRNIKVGTTYPNKGRDTSQWLLTRRMFLIDLFSGYSIKTQGLPTVIQYLKTIKLVVQAQREIENEGNIYPPFMVLEYGQITDENISSNELCPVTFSVEFYMQNDILHYVDMSLGILSGCVFIWSCIHTWSESKRCGRMAIDLWTVGQFTITCCSHFANMIFVVCSLLAIHTLFFYKAQSVVYILLPSQDLEAVVNRYIIIAFILKIVEIVRLIWKQTNIDIFLVDWEKPRILSNQKQNGIMATQKQTVSIWRSYFVANEWAEIQTKRKISSPLQLLLTILLLKIYGLENWAAAEPEVHLTKVPYRPISQLLGFGMLVIVFSIVYIVQWITTVAIYERYIKNCIQQFVDICSLANISVFILSAEFFGYYIHGR
;
A
#
# COMPACT_ATOMS: atom_id res chain seq x y z
N MET A 1 20.64 7.19 -56.06
CA MET A 1 19.65 7.98 -55.29
C MET A 1 18.86 7.18 -54.23
N LYS A 2 18.69 5.85 -54.36
CA LYS A 2 18.00 5.00 -53.34
C LYS A 2 18.85 4.56 -52.15
N PHE A 3 20.19 4.63 -52.23
CA PHE A 3 21.09 4.17 -51.15
C PHE A 3 21.32 5.24 -50.06
N CYS A 4 21.31 6.53 -50.41
CA CYS A 4 21.43 7.61 -49.41
C CYS A 4 20.18 7.72 -48.51
N TYR A 5 19.00 7.35 -49.03
CA TYR A 5 17.75 7.40 -48.26
C TYR A 5 17.68 6.31 -47.17
N LEU A 6 18.37 5.17 -47.38
CA LEU A 6 18.45 4.09 -46.39
C LEU A 6 19.42 4.47 -45.25
N ILE A 7 20.50 5.19 -45.56
CA ILE A 7 21.49 5.65 -44.56
C ILE A 7 20.92 6.81 -43.72
N THR A 8 20.10 7.69 -44.30
CA THR A 8 19.39 8.70 -43.50
C THR A 8 18.31 8.09 -42.62
N ILE A 9 17.60 7.05 -43.06
CA ILE A 9 16.63 6.32 -42.21
C ILE A 9 17.36 5.50 -41.11
N LEU A 10 18.48 4.84 -41.40
CA LEU A 10 19.29 4.13 -40.39
C LEU A 10 19.96 5.07 -39.37
N ASN A 11 20.31 6.31 -39.76
CA ASN A 11 20.77 7.33 -38.83
C ASN A 11 19.62 8.02 -38.07
N PHE A 12 18.41 8.08 -38.62
CA PHE A 12 17.22 8.55 -37.89
C PHE A 12 16.70 7.54 -36.86
N VAL A 13 16.87 6.23 -37.09
CA VAL A 13 16.52 5.19 -36.11
C VAL A 13 17.50 5.16 -34.92
N LYS A 14 18.69 5.76 -35.04
CA LYS A 14 19.61 5.99 -33.90
C LYS A 14 19.18 7.13 -32.96
N PHE A 15 18.16 7.90 -33.31
CA PHE A 15 17.48 8.82 -32.40
C PHE A 15 16.17 8.20 -31.88
N CYS A 16 16.26 7.00 -31.30
CA CYS A 16 15.28 6.64 -30.30
C CYS A 16 15.55 7.56 -29.10
N LEU A 17 14.78 8.65 -28.98
CA LEU A 17 14.81 9.55 -27.82
C LEU A 17 14.68 8.70 -26.56
N SER A 18 15.80 8.48 -25.87
CA SER A 18 15.84 7.73 -24.63
C SER A 18 14.93 8.42 -23.62
N ASN A 19 13.78 7.81 -23.36
CA ASN A 19 12.80 8.29 -22.40
C ASN A 19 13.36 8.01 -21.00
N ARG A 20 13.73 9.04 -20.22
CA ARG A 20 14.43 8.88 -18.92
C ARG A 20 13.61 8.25 -17.79
N GLU A 21 12.39 7.84 -18.09
CA GLU A 21 11.57 7.00 -17.23
C GLU A 21 12.24 5.64 -16.96
N ILE A 22 13.03 5.15 -17.91
CA ILE A 22 13.79 3.89 -17.81
C ILE A 22 15.27 4.20 -17.99
N VAL A 23 16.09 3.78 -17.03
CA VAL A 23 17.55 3.99 -17.04
C VAL A 23 18.26 2.71 -16.65
N THR A 24 19.50 2.53 -17.08
CA THR A 24 20.32 1.38 -16.65
C THR A 24 20.72 1.54 -15.20
N PHE A 25 20.67 0.47 -14.40
CA PHE A 25 21.13 0.52 -13.01
C PHE A 25 22.65 0.65 -12.95
N ILE A 26 23.14 1.78 -12.44
CA ILE A 26 24.57 2.08 -12.27
C ILE A 26 24.72 2.81 -10.94
N THR A 27 25.72 2.44 -10.14
CA THR A 27 26.10 3.17 -8.92
C THR A 27 27.39 3.97 -9.15
N PRO A 28 27.69 4.99 -8.32
CA PRO A 28 28.93 5.76 -8.44
C PRO A 28 30.20 4.88 -8.42
N GLU A 29 30.19 3.77 -7.68
CA GLU A 29 31.30 2.83 -7.57
C GLU A 29 31.57 2.04 -8.87
N ASN A 30 30.57 1.94 -9.75
CA ASN A 30 30.71 1.29 -11.05
C ASN A 30 31.37 2.19 -12.12
N CYS A 31 31.47 3.51 -11.87
CA CYS A 31 32.12 4.42 -12.82
C CYS A 31 33.64 4.24 -12.78
N SER A 32 34.29 4.29 -13.96
CA SER A 32 35.74 4.19 -14.05
C SER A 32 36.46 5.42 -13.47
N ASP A 33 37.78 5.33 -13.30
CA ASP A 33 38.60 6.43 -12.78
C ASP A 33 38.56 7.71 -13.62
N ARG A 34 38.10 7.61 -14.87
CA ARG A 34 37.95 8.72 -15.82
C ARG A 34 36.49 9.10 -16.05
N GLU A 35 35.56 8.59 -15.25
CA GLU A 35 34.14 8.90 -15.36
C GLU A 35 33.59 9.43 -14.03
N TYR A 36 32.61 10.31 -14.11
CA TYR A 36 31.86 10.78 -12.95
C TYR A 36 30.37 10.46 -13.11
N PHE A 37 29.72 10.14 -12.01
CA PHE A 37 28.32 9.78 -11.94
C PHE A 37 27.45 11.05 -11.86
N VAL A 38 26.42 11.12 -12.71
CA VAL A 38 25.43 12.20 -12.66
C VAL A 38 24.10 11.66 -12.10
N PRO A 39 23.72 12.01 -10.86
CA PRO A 39 22.53 11.47 -10.21
C PRO A 39 21.22 11.72 -10.95
N SER A 40 21.05 12.91 -11.56
CA SER A 40 19.84 13.26 -12.31
C SER A 40 19.68 12.49 -13.62
N LEU A 41 20.76 11.88 -14.12
CA LEU A 41 20.78 11.06 -15.33
C LEU A 41 20.93 9.56 -15.04
N MET A 42 21.32 9.19 -13.82
CA MET A 42 21.68 7.82 -13.44
C MET A 42 22.69 7.19 -14.42
N SER A 43 23.69 7.97 -14.84
CA SER A 43 24.70 7.57 -15.82
C SER A 43 26.09 8.09 -15.48
N CYS A 44 27.13 7.30 -15.81
CA CYS A 44 28.51 7.75 -15.80
C CYS A 44 28.79 8.57 -17.07
N ILE A 45 29.41 9.73 -16.92
CA ILE A 45 29.88 10.58 -18.03
C ILE A 45 31.39 10.65 -17.97
N GLN A 46 32.04 10.58 -19.13
CA GLN A 46 33.50 10.65 -19.23
C GLN A 46 34.00 12.06 -18.90
N CYS A 47 35.04 12.13 -18.07
CA CYS A 47 35.82 13.34 -17.84
C CYS A 47 36.67 13.67 -19.08
N ASN A 48 37.02 14.95 -19.25
CA ASN A 48 37.89 15.38 -20.35
C ASN A 48 39.33 14.86 -20.16
N ASP A 49 40.15 14.97 -21.20
CA ASP A 49 41.56 14.57 -21.12
C ASP A 49 42.29 15.25 -19.95
N TYR A 50 43.18 14.50 -19.27
CA TYR A 50 43.94 14.91 -18.08
C TYR A 50 43.10 15.26 -16.83
N GLN A 51 41.83 14.84 -16.82
CA GLN A 51 40.97 14.82 -15.64
C GLN A 51 40.82 13.40 -15.09
N LYS A 52 40.63 13.33 -13.78
CA LYS A 52 40.25 12.13 -13.05
C LYS A 52 38.97 12.37 -12.26
N SER A 53 38.25 11.30 -11.99
CA SER A 53 37.08 11.34 -11.14
C SER A 53 37.47 11.70 -9.69
N SER A 54 36.61 12.45 -9.00
CA SER A 54 36.73 12.73 -7.58
C SER A 54 36.58 11.46 -6.72
N LEU A 55 36.98 11.51 -5.45
CA LEU A 55 36.93 10.34 -4.56
C LEU A 55 35.50 9.78 -4.38
N ASP A 56 34.51 10.67 -4.37
CA ASP A 56 33.07 10.36 -4.32
C ASP A 56 32.48 10.01 -5.70
N ARG A 57 33.28 10.08 -6.77
CA ARG A 57 32.90 9.84 -8.17
C ARG A 57 31.80 10.76 -8.70
N LEU A 58 31.52 11.90 -8.07
CA LEU A 58 30.43 12.81 -8.47
C LEU A 58 30.89 14.01 -9.32
N SER A 59 32.20 14.21 -9.47
CA SER A 59 32.77 15.32 -10.24
C SER A 59 34.09 14.94 -10.89
N CYS A 60 34.54 15.73 -11.89
CA CYS A 60 35.87 15.61 -12.46
C CYS A 60 36.82 16.63 -11.81
N VAL A 61 38.03 16.19 -11.48
CA VAL A 61 39.11 17.01 -10.92
C VAL A 61 40.35 16.83 -11.81
N CYS A 62 41.17 17.86 -12.00
CA CYS A 62 42.42 17.69 -12.73
C CYS A 62 43.35 16.67 -12.03
N GLU A 63 44.16 15.96 -12.83
CA GLU A 63 45.20 15.09 -12.30
C GLU A 63 46.25 15.88 -11.49
N LYS A 64 46.99 15.18 -10.62
CA LYS A 64 47.88 15.80 -9.61
C LYS A 64 48.95 16.74 -10.20
N ASN A 65 49.31 16.56 -11.47
CA ASN A 65 50.30 17.39 -12.15
C ASN A 65 49.75 18.14 -13.35
N SER A 66 48.44 18.43 -13.36
CA SER A 66 47.77 19.12 -14.45
C SER A 66 47.13 20.41 -13.95
N ARG A 67 47.20 21.46 -14.78
CA ARG A 67 46.58 22.76 -14.55
C ARG A 67 45.24 22.89 -15.28
N ILE A 68 44.34 23.70 -14.76
CA ILE A 68 43.04 24.06 -15.31
C ILE A 68 43.24 25.13 -16.38
N VAL A 69 42.63 24.94 -17.55
CA VAL A 69 42.63 25.88 -18.67
C VAL A 69 41.17 26.09 -19.11
N GLY A 70 40.75 27.35 -19.26
CA GLY A 70 39.38 27.70 -19.65
C GLY A 70 38.55 28.38 -18.55
N LYS A 71 37.23 28.48 -18.76
CA LYS A 71 36.29 29.12 -17.82
C LYS A 71 35.83 28.12 -16.75
N VAL A 72 35.53 28.59 -15.53
CA VAL A 72 35.17 27.77 -14.35
C VAL A 72 34.05 26.73 -14.60
N LEU A 73 33.16 26.97 -15.56
CA LEU A 73 32.04 26.08 -15.91
C LEU A 73 32.35 25.09 -17.06
N GLU A 74 33.40 25.34 -17.83
CA GLU A 74 33.87 24.52 -18.97
C GLU A 74 35.40 24.57 -18.97
N PHE A 75 36.00 23.75 -18.10
CA PHE A 75 37.45 23.73 -17.93
C PHE A 75 38.06 22.44 -18.48
N SER A 76 39.19 22.58 -19.17
CA SER A 76 40.07 21.49 -19.59
C SER A 76 41.30 21.44 -18.68
N CYS A 77 42.01 20.31 -18.65
CA CYS A 77 43.25 20.19 -17.89
C CYS A 77 44.44 19.99 -18.85
N GLU A 78 45.57 20.63 -18.57
CA GLU A 78 46.83 20.47 -19.30
C GLU A 78 47.95 20.04 -18.33
N PRO A 79 48.84 19.09 -18.69
CA PRO A 79 49.92 18.66 -17.82
C PRO A 79 51.01 19.74 -17.64
N CYS A 80 51.57 19.81 -16.43
CA CYS A 80 52.71 20.67 -16.09
C CYS A 80 54.04 20.09 -16.62
N PRO A 81 54.97 20.92 -17.13
CA PRO A 81 56.30 20.50 -17.58
C PRO A 81 57.13 19.78 -16.50
N SER A 82 58.11 18.94 -16.89
CA SER A 82 58.83 17.94 -16.08
C SER A 82 59.56 18.42 -14.81
N ASN A 83 59.64 19.74 -14.56
CA ASN A 83 60.28 20.35 -13.38
C ASN A 83 59.30 21.18 -12.51
N LEU A 84 58.01 21.12 -12.82
CA LEU A 84 56.96 21.90 -12.16
C LEU A 84 55.86 20.97 -11.63
N THR A 85 55.36 21.26 -10.44
CA THR A 85 54.18 20.66 -9.83
C THR A 85 52.99 21.59 -9.92
N ALA A 86 51.81 21.06 -10.23
CA ALA A 86 50.58 21.85 -10.18
C ALA A 86 50.36 22.48 -8.79
N THR A 87 49.82 23.69 -8.76
CA THR A 87 49.35 24.35 -7.55
C THR A 87 48.21 23.56 -6.90
N SER A 88 47.99 23.77 -5.60
CA SER A 88 46.91 23.17 -4.81
C SER A 88 45.51 23.44 -5.38
N ASP A 89 45.32 24.57 -6.05
CA ASP A 89 44.12 24.95 -6.78
C ASP A 89 44.11 24.49 -8.25
N HIS A 90 45.16 23.79 -8.68
CA HIS A 90 45.39 23.36 -10.06
C HIS A 90 45.34 24.48 -11.10
N LEU A 91 45.52 25.76 -10.78
CA LEU A 91 45.48 26.82 -11.79
C LEU A 91 46.82 27.02 -12.52
N HIS A 92 47.95 26.74 -11.85
CA HIS A 92 49.28 26.99 -12.38
C HIS A 92 50.28 25.86 -12.03
N CYS A 93 51.52 25.97 -12.53
CA CYS A 93 52.60 25.00 -12.29
C CYS A 93 53.79 25.71 -11.61
N LEU A 94 54.29 25.18 -10.48
CA LEU A 94 55.34 25.76 -9.62
C LEU A 94 56.53 24.81 -9.43
N LYS A 95 57.71 25.31 -9.04
CA LYS A 95 58.79 24.41 -8.60
C LYS A 95 58.49 23.84 -7.21
N LYS A 96 58.88 22.58 -7.00
CA LYS A 96 58.72 21.83 -5.74
C LYS A 96 59.49 22.50 -4.59
N ASN A 97 58.81 22.89 -3.50
CA ASN A 97 59.45 23.34 -2.25
C ASN A 97 58.53 23.11 -1.03
N ASN A 98 59.08 22.85 0.16
CA ASN A 98 58.35 22.62 1.42
C ASN A 98 58.41 23.87 2.33
N VAL A 99 57.28 24.53 2.59
CA VAL A 99 57.16 25.73 3.44
C VAL A 99 55.98 25.57 4.41
N SER A 100 56.07 26.11 5.64
CA SER A 100 54.99 26.11 6.64
C SER A 100 54.70 27.53 7.16
N CYS A 101 53.41 27.92 7.22
CA CYS A 101 53.00 29.31 7.49
C CYS A 101 52.29 29.50 8.87
N GLY A 102 52.46 30.69 9.47
CA GLY A 102 51.85 31.07 10.76
C GLY A 102 50.34 31.39 10.70
N LEU A 103 49.70 31.57 11.87
CA LEU A 103 48.22 31.64 12.08
C LEU A 103 47.44 32.71 11.28
N LYS A 104 48.07 33.82 10.85
CA LYS A 104 47.41 34.90 10.09
C LYS A 104 47.85 34.94 8.62
N ASN A 105 48.58 33.93 8.19
CA ASN A 105 49.18 33.86 6.88
C ASN A 105 48.56 32.70 6.09
N ILE A 106 48.45 32.89 4.79
CA ILE A 106 48.09 31.83 3.85
C ILE A 106 49.36 31.33 3.16
N GLU A 107 49.30 30.09 2.69
CA GLU A 107 50.26 29.56 1.73
C GLU A 107 49.97 30.17 0.36
N LEU A 108 50.91 30.99 -0.13
CA LEU A 108 50.83 31.68 -1.40
C LEU A 108 51.63 30.92 -2.46
N GLU A 109 50.89 30.48 -3.46
CA GLU A 109 51.38 29.74 -4.62
C GLU A 109 51.46 30.62 -5.89
N THR A 110 50.80 31.78 -5.88
CA THR A 110 50.72 32.73 -7.00
C THR A 110 50.97 34.17 -6.54
N GLU A 111 51.61 34.98 -7.36
CA GLU A 111 51.78 36.42 -7.15
C GLU A 111 50.43 37.16 -7.25
N PRO A 112 50.30 38.39 -6.70
CA PRO A 112 49.04 39.17 -6.71
C PRO A 112 48.49 39.50 -8.11
N ASN A 113 49.36 39.46 -9.12
CA ASN A 113 49.06 39.63 -10.54
C ASN A 113 48.58 38.33 -11.21
N GLY A 114 48.41 37.23 -10.45
CA GLY A 114 48.00 35.92 -10.95
C GLY A 114 49.11 35.12 -11.63
N LEU A 115 50.36 35.59 -11.57
CA LEU A 115 51.50 34.83 -12.09
C LEU A 115 51.93 33.76 -11.08
N PRO A 116 52.30 32.55 -11.51
CA PRO A 116 52.83 31.54 -10.60
C PRO A 116 54.12 32.03 -9.95
N LEU A 117 54.24 31.85 -8.63
CA LEU A 117 55.51 32.09 -7.93
C LEU A 117 56.54 31.05 -8.35
N THR A 118 57.83 31.39 -8.29
CA THR A 118 58.88 30.39 -8.54
C THR A 118 58.95 29.31 -7.45
N GLN A 119 58.44 29.60 -6.24
CA GLN A 119 58.38 28.72 -5.08
C GLN A 119 57.24 29.11 -4.14
N LYS A 120 56.72 28.18 -3.31
CA LYS A 120 55.71 28.48 -2.28
C LYS A 120 56.23 29.55 -1.31
N SER A 121 55.40 30.53 -0.95
CA SER A 121 55.74 31.60 0.01
C SER A 121 54.60 31.86 0.98
N CYS A 122 54.86 32.39 2.17
CA CYS A 122 53.80 32.72 3.14
C CYS A 122 53.47 34.21 3.07
N ILE A 123 52.20 34.57 2.85
CA ILE A 123 51.76 35.96 2.88
C ILE A 123 50.67 36.16 3.93
N ARG A 124 50.68 37.32 4.57
CA ARG A 124 49.61 37.76 5.47
C ARG A 124 48.46 38.31 4.63
N CYS A 125 47.21 37.87 4.88
CA CYS A 125 46.05 38.38 4.15
C CYS A 125 45.94 39.91 4.29
N SER A 126 45.71 40.58 3.16
CA SER A 126 45.56 42.03 3.07
C SER A 126 44.29 42.51 3.79
N PRO A 127 44.25 43.77 4.29
CA PRO A 127 43.06 44.33 4.94
C PRO A 127 41.81 44.18 4.04
N GLY A 128 40.72 43.64 4.57
CA GLY A 128 39.52 43.31 3.78
C GLY A 128 39.45 41.87 3.26
N THR A 129 40.35 40.98 3.72
CA THR A 129 40.35 39.54 3.40
C THR A 129 40.74 38.73 4.64
N PHE A 130 40.33 37.46 4.72
CA PHE A 130 40.70 36.55 5.83
C PHE A 130 41.19 35.18 5.30
N PRO A 131 42.08 34.48 6.04
CA PRO A 131 42.55 33.15 5.63
C PRO A 131 41.39 32.14 5.66
N SER A 132 41.25 31.34 4.61
CA SER A 132 40.37 30.18 4.57
C SER A 132 40.74 29.17 5.66
N PHE A 133 39.81 28.30 6.06
CA PHE A 133 40.03 27.34 7.15
C PHE A 133 41.19 26.36 6.88
N ASP A 134 41.39 26.02 5.61
CA ASP A 134 42.49 25.23 5.08
C ASP A 134 43.78 26.04 4.82
N ARG A 135 43.78 27.36 5.07
CA ARG A 135 44.91 28.31 4.94
C ARG A 135 45.54 28.40 3.54
N THR A 136 44.81 27.97 2.53
CA THR A 136 45.25 27.97 1.14
C THR A 136 44.87 29.26 0.40
N LYS A 137 43.82 29.97 0.86
CA LYS A 137 43.27 31.14 0.15
C LYS A 137 42.94 32.26 1.11
N CYS A 138 43.24 33.50 0.74
CA CYS A 138 42.63 34.66 1.38
C CYS A 138 41.26 34.82 0.75
N LEU A 139 40.19 34.52 1.49
CA LEU A 139 38.84 34.68 0.98
C LEU A 139 38.57 36.18 0.80
N PRO A 140 38.28 36.62 -0.44
CA PRO A 140 37.96 38.00 -0.70
C PRO A 140 36.63 38.27 -0.02
N CYS A 141 36.59 39.31 0.80
CA CYS A 141 35.30 39.92 0.99
C CYS A 141 34.92 40.57 -0.34
N GLN A 142 33.69 40.35 -0.82
CA GLN A 142 33.30 40.62 -2.22
C GLN A 142 33.27 42.12 -2.61
N VAL A 143 33.86 43.00 -1.80
CA VAL A 143 33.72 44.45 -1.85
C VAL A 143 34.81 45.14 -1.03
N ALA A 144 35.20 46.35 -1.43
CA ALA A 144 36.17 47.19 -0.72
C ALA A 144 35.84 47.25 0.79
N ASN A 145 36.80 46.86 1.64
CA ASN A 145 36.68 46.77 3.10
C ASN A 145 35.74 45.69 3.69
N CYS A 146 35.30 44.70 2.92
CA CYS A 146 34.30 43.72 3.36
C CYS A 146 32.86 44.21 3.52
N THR A 147 32.41 45.19 2.73
CA THR A 147 31.06 45.77 2.86
C THR A 147 30.28 45.74 1.54
N CYS A 148 29.27 44.87 1.36
CA CYS A 148 28.45 44.81 0.12
C CYS A 148 27.77 46.16 -0.09
N PRO A 149 27.91 46.81 -1.27
CA PRO A 149 27.39 48.15 -1.46
C PRO A 149 25.87 48.04 -1.41
N GLN A 150 25.28 48.49 -0.28
CA GLN A 150 23.85 48.34 0.02
C GLN A 150 22.95 48.97 -1.05
N THR A 151 23.48 49.88 -1.86
CA THR A 151 22.75 50.58 -2.93
C THR A 151 22.59 49.79 -4.23
N SER A 152 23.46 48.81 -4.51
CA SER A 152 23.46 48.08 -5.80
C SER A 152 23.47 46.56 -5.66
N HIS A 153 23.86 46.03 -4.50
CA HIS A 153 23.96 44.60 -4.25
C HIS A 153 23.34 44.24 -2.92
N GLU A 154 22.89 43.00 -2.82
CA GLU A 154 22.25 42.46 -1.63
C GLU A 154 23.03 41.23 -1.13
N TRP A 155 23.16 41.11 0.20
CA TRP A 155 23.76 39.95 0.83
C TRP A 155 22.73 38.81 0.98
N LEU A 156 23.10 37.63 0.51
CA LEU A 156 22.36 36.39 0.70
C LEU A 156 23.23 35.37 1.47
N LEU A 157 22.59 34.36 2.07
CA LEU A 157 23.26 33.30 2.86
C LEU A 157 24.17 33.87 3.96
N ASP A 158 23.62 34.71 4.84
CA ASP A 158 24.34 35.33 5.98
C ASP A 158 25.65 36.04 5.60
N GLY A 159 25.66 36.74 4.45
CA GLY A 159 26.81 37.54 4.04
C GLY A 159 27.90 36.75 3.29
N THR A 160 27.59 35.55 2.79
CA THR A 160 28.53 34.75 1.99
C THR A 160 28.39 34.98 0.48
N LEU A 161 27.26 35.54 0.04
CA LEU A 161 26.97 35.77 -1.38
C LEU A 161 26.41 37.18 -1.61
N CYS A 162 27.19 38.08 -2.21
CA CYS A 162 26.77 39.42 -2.64
C CYS A 162 26.28 39.33 -4.09
N VAL A 163 25.00 39.63 -4.31
CA VAL A 163 24.34 39.50 -5.63
C VAL A 163 23.86 40.86 -6.09
N PHE A 164 24.06 41.16 -7.37
CA PHE A 164 23.54 42.39 -8.00
C PHE A 164 22.01 42.44 -7.93
N SER A 165 21.47 43.51 -7.36
CA SER A 165 20.03 43.60 -7.03
C SER A 165 19.12 43.48 -8.26
N GLN A 166 19.55 43.92 -9.44
CA GLN A 166 18.78 43.74 -10.67
C GLN A 166 18.56 42.28 -11.05
N ASN A 167 19.50 41.38 -10.71
CA ASN A 167 19.35 39.94 -10.96
C ASN A 167 18.37 39.25 -10.01
N LEU A 168 17.99 39.92 -8.92
CA LEU A 168 17.04 39.45 -7.91
C LEU A 168 15.63 40.02 -8.11
N THR A 169 15.42 40.87 -9.11
CA THR A 169 14.11 41.48 -9.43
C THR A 169 13.03 40.44 -9.75
N SER A 170 13.42 39.28 -10.31
CA SER A 170 12.50 38.15 -10.55
C SER A 170 12.13 37.38 -9.29
N TRP A 171 12.81 37.63 -8.16
CA TRP A 171 12.63 36.93 -6.88
C TRP A 171 12.66 37.93 -5.71
N PRO A 172 11.62 38.78 -5.60
CA PRO A 172 11.50 39.75 -4.50
C PRO A 172 11.47 39.07 -3.13
N ASP A 173 11.99 39.74 -2.11
CA ASP A 173 11.91 39.30 -0.71
C ASP A 173 10.61 39.77 -0.07
N GLU A 174 9.51 39.14 -0.45
CA GLU A 174 8.19 39.40 0.13
C GLU A 174 7.83 38.32 1.15
N LYS A 175 7.02 38.68 2.16
CA LYS A 175 6.54 37.74 3.19
C LYS A 175 5.92 36.46 2.60
N GLU A 176 5.18 36.61 1.52
CA GLU A 176 4.51 35.50 0.82
C GLU A 176 5.49 34.50 0.19
N THR A 177 6.73 34.90 -0.10
CA THR A 177 7.73 34.03 -0.75
C THR A 177 8.31 32.97 0.18
N HIS A 178 8.35 33.26 1.47
CA HIS A 178 8.94 32.40 2.50
C HIS A 178 7.91 31.92 3.54
N THR A 179 6.62 32.15 3.28
CA THR A 179 5.52 31.58 4.06
C THR A 179 5.19 30.18 3.53
N VAL A 180 5.01 29.19 4.41
CA VAL A 180 4.54 27.85 4.07
C VAL A 180 3.13 27.67 4.62
N GLU A 181 2.20 27.31 3.74
CA GLU A 181 0.79 27.04 4.08
C GLU A 181 0.58 25.57 4.43
N TYR A 182 0.15 25.32 5.66
CA TYR A 182 -0.20 23.98 6.15
C TYR A 182 -1.72 23.79 6.10
N ASP A 183 -2.25 23.42 4.92
CA ASP A 183 -3.71 23.31 4.68
C ASP A 183 -4.45 22.38 5.65
N VAL A 184 -3.80 21.35 6.20
CA VAL A 184 -4.47 20.34 7.05
C VAL A 184 -4.82 20.94 8.42
N VAL A 185 -3.96 21.81 8.94
CA VAL A 185 -4.15 22.50 10.23
C VAL A 185 -4.61 23.95 10.06
N GLY A 186 -4.58 24.49 8.84
CA GLY A 186 -4.98 25.87 8.54
C GLY A 186 -4.03 26.94 9.10
N VAL A 187 -2.74 26.62 9.22
CA VAL A 187 -1.72 27.49 9.80
C VAL A 187 -0.69 27.89 8.73
N ASP A 188 -0.33 29.17 8.70
CA ASP A 188 0.71 29.71 7.83
C ASP A 188 1.95 30.07 8.64
N VAL A 189 3.10 29.51 8.26
CA VAL A 189 4.36 29.74 8.97
C VAL A 189 5.35 30.48 8.07
N GLU A 190 5.83 31.63 8.54
CA GLU A 190 6.93 32.37 7.93
C GLU A 190 8.26 31.63 8.25
N SER A 191 8.72 30.79 7.31
CA SER A 191 9.82 29.85 7.54
C SER A 191 11.18 30.54 7.56
N LYS A 192 11.94 30.32 8.64
CA LYS A 192 13.32 30.82 8.79
C LYS A 192 14.26 30.25 7.72
N TYR A 193 14.10 28.98 7.36
CA TYR A 193 14.97 28.33 6.38
C TYR A 193 14.74 28.90 4.97
N LEU A 194 13.47 29.02 4.54
CA LEU A 194 13.17 29.55 3.21
C LEU A 194 13.63 31.01 3.08
N LYS A 195 13.40 31.84 4.10
CA LYS A 195 13.85 33.24 4.10
C LYS A 195 15.35 33.37 3.90
N LYS A 196 16.13 32.49 4.52
CA LYS A 196 17.60 32.52 4.43
C LYS A 196 18.14 31.93 3.12
N HIS A 197 17.53 30.87 2.59
CA HIS A 197 18.13 30.05 1.53
C HIS A 197 17.45 30.17 0.15
N LEU A 198 16.14 30.41 0.06
CA LEU A 198 15.36 30.25 -1.18
C LEU A 198 15.86 31.14 -2.33
N ARG A 199 16.03 32.44 -2.09
CA ARG A 199 16.48 33.41 -3.12
C ARG A 199 17.89 33.07 -3.64
N ALA A 200 18.78 32.68 -2.73
CA ALA A 200 20.14 32.27 -3.09
C ALA A 200 20.15 30.99 -3.94
N LEU A 201 19.30 30.02 -3.60
CA LEU A 201 19.15 28.78 -4.35
C LEU A 201 18.56 29.02 -5.75
N LEU A 202 17.53 29.89 -5.86
CA LEU A 202 16.95 30.30 -7.14
C LEU A 202 17.98 30.95 -8.06
N TYR A 203 18.76 31.90 -7.52
CA TYR A 203 19.85 32.54 -8.25
C TYR A 203 20.91 31.52 -8.71
N LYS A 204 21.39 30.66 -7.81
CA LYS A 204 22.41 29.64 -8.13
C LYS A 204 21.91 28.62 -9.15
N CYS A 205 20.66 28.18 -9.06
CA CYS A 205 20.11 27.23 -10.00
C CYS A 205 19.89 27.86 -11.39
N VAL A 206 19.17 28.98 -11.46
CA VAL A 206 18.72 29.55 -12.75
C VAL A 206 19.81 30.35 -13.45
N LYS A 207 20.59 31.18 -12.72
CA LYS A 207 21.63 32.03 -13.31
C LYS A 207 22.98 31.33 -13.40
N MET A 208 23.39 30.63 -12.34
CA MET A 208 24.69 29.95 -12.29
C MET A 208 24.64 28.51 -12.84
N LYS A 209 23.46 27.99 -13.22
CA LYS A 209 23.25 26.61 -13.68
C LYS A 209 23.85 25.55 -12.73
N HIS A 210 23.80 25.81 -11.43
CA HIS A 210 24.39 24.94 -10.42
C HIS A 210 23.45 23.78 -10.05
N ARG A 211 23.81 22.56 -10.48
CA ARG A 211 23.00 21.32 -10.33
C ARG A 211 22.54 21.06 -8.90
N VAL A 212 23.46 21.07 -7.93
CA VAL A 212 23.14 20.79 -6.52
C VAL A 212 22.13 21.80 -5.96
N SER A 213 22.21 23.07 -6.37
CA SER A 213 21.22 24.07 -5.96
C SER A 213 19.85 23.85 -6.61
N CYS A 214 19.79 23.34 -7.84
CA CYS A 214 18.53 22.93 -8.46
C CYS A 214 17.90 21.70 -7.78
N GLU A 215 18.72 20.74 -7.33
CA GLU A 215 18.25 19.61 -6.50
C GLU A 215 17.66 20.09 -5.17
N SER A 216 18.29 21.06 -4.52
CA SER A 216 17.77 21.67 -3.28
C SER A 216 16.43 22.39 -3.52
N LEU A 217 16.26 23.07 -4.65
CA LEU A 217 14.95 23.65 -5.02
C LEU A 217 13.89 22.58 -5.25
N GLY A 218 14.25 21.44 -5.86
CA GLY A 218 13.35 20.30 -6.00
C GLY A 218 12.90 19.74 -4.64
N ASN A 219 13.82 19.67 -3.68
CA ASN A 219 13.54 19.25 -2.31
C ASN A 219 12.60 20.21 -1.59
N LEU A 220 12.83 21.52 -1.72
CA LEU A 220 11.93 22.56 -1.18
C LEU A 220 10.56 22.54 -1.84
N CYS A 221 10.48 22.22 -3.13
CA CYS A 221 9.21 22.06 -3.83
C CYS A 221 8.42 20.86 -3.29
N ALA A 222 9.09 19.73 -3.00
CA ALA A 222 8.46 18.58 -2.37
C ALA A 222 7.93 18.93 -0.96
N ILE A 223 8.71 19.65 -0.13
CA ILE A 223 8.26 20.14 1.18
C ILE A 223 6.97 20.97 1.07
N GLN A 224 6.91 21.88 0.10
CA GLN A 224 5.73 22.72 -0.14
C GLN A 224 4.57 21.99 -0.82
N MET A 225 4.55 20.65 -0.82
CA MET A 225 3.51 19.82 -1.43
C MET A 225 3.26 20.19 -2.90
N TYR A 226 4.32 20.54 -3.63
CA TYR A 226 4.28 20.83 -5.06
C TYR A 226 3.39 22.01 -5.49
N LYS A 227 3.02 22.90 -4.57
CA LYS A 227 2.23 24.11 -4.83
C LYS A 227 2.98 25.10 -5.74
N ASP A 228 2.34 25.54 -6.83
CA ASP A 228 2.95 26.47 -7.80
C ASP A 228 2.20 27.81 -7.99
N GLU A 229 1.15 28.09 -7.21
CA GLU A 229 0.24 29.23 -7.44
C GLU A 229 0.87 30.60 -7.16
N ARG A 230 1.83 30.67 -6.24
CA ARG A 230 2.44 31.93 -5.80
C ARG A 230 3.43 32.50 -6.83
N LYS A 231 3.59 33.82 -6.84
CA LYS A 231 4.51 34.53 -7.75
C LYS A 231 5.94 34.02 -7.64
N VAL A 232 6.46 33.86 -6.42
CA VAL A 232 7.79 33.29 -6.15
C VAL A 232 7.59 32.04 -5.31
N ASN A 233 7.96 30.89 -5.86
CA ASN A 233 7.94 29.62 -5.15
C ASN A 233 9.05 28.69 -5.72
N PRO A 234 9.56 27.72 -4.93
CA PRO A 234 10.56 26.75 -5.36
C PRO A 234 10.10 25.87 -6.54
N CYS A 235 8.80 25.59 -6.65
CA CYS A 235 8.22 24.74 -7.70
C CYS A 235 8.12 25.40 -9.08
N ARG A 236 8.12 26.73 -9.16
CA ARG A 236 7.81 27.51 -10.37
C ARG A 236 8.86 27.29 -11.45
N VAL A 237 10.11 27.09 -11.06
CA VAL A 237 11.22 26.80 -11.97
C VAL A 237 10.98 25.49 -12.75
N PHE A 238 10.19 24.58 -12.19
CA PHE A 238 9.87 23.29 -12.79
C PHE A 238 8.58 23.30 -13.62
N LYS A 239 7.82 24.41 -13.63
CA LYS A 239 6.51 24.49 -14.29
C LYS A 239 6.58 24.24 -15.80
N ASP A 240 7.58 24.82 -16.46
CA ASP A 240 7.81 24.65 -17.91
C ASP A 240 8.44 23.27 -18.25
N TYR A 241 8.77 22.48 -17.22
CA TYR A 241 9.41 21.16 -17.31
C TYR A 241 8.56 20.05 -16.68
N ARG A 242 7.22 20.25 -16.61
CA ARG A 242 6.24 19.22 -16.21
C ARG A 242 6.06 18.16 -17.30
N ARG A 243 7.12 17.43 -17.62
CA ARG A 243 7.09 16.30 -18.57
C ARG A 243 8.26 15.36 -18.31
N ILE A 244 8.17 14.15 -18.83
CA ILE A 244 9.30 13.23 -18.85
C ILE A 244 10.43 13.87 -19.68
N PRO A 245 11.63 14.07 -19.12
CA PRO A 245 12.71 14.74 -19.84
C PRO A 245 13.19 13.86 -20.99
N THR A 246 13.46 14.50 -22.12
CA THR A 246 14.04 13.87 -23.31
C THR A 246 15.57 13.96 -23.28
N SER A 247 16.27 13.22 -24.13
CA SER A 247 17.74 13.31 -24.23
C SER A 247 18.21 14.74 -24.55
N SER A 248 17.48 15.49 -25.39
CA SER A 248 17.78 16.89 -25.72
C SER A 248 17.60 17.89 -24.57
N ASP A 249 16.85 17.53 -23.52
CA ASP A 249 16.62 18.42 -22.38
C ASP A 249 17.82 18.39 -21.39
N ALA A 250 18.67 17.36 -21.41
CA ALA A 250 19.85 17.22 -20.52
C ALA A 250 20.86 18.33 -20.71
N ASP A 251 21.07 18.71 -21.97
CA ASP A 251 22.13 19.63 -22.35
C ASP A 251 21.71 21.10 -22.11
N ARG A 252 20.40 21.35 -21.94
CA ARG A 252 19.86 22.72 -21.83
C ARG A 252 19.81 23.23 -20.39
N LEU A 253 19.31 22.44 -19.43
CA LEU A 253 19.16 22.87 -18.03
C LEU A 253 19.48 21.77 -16.99
N PRO A 254 20.11 22.13 -15.86
CA PRO A 254 20.48 21.22 -14.77
C PRO A 254 19.32 20.86 -13.83
N LEU A 255 18.06 20.87 -14.30
CA LEU A 255 16.89 20.70 -13.44
C LEU A 255 16.58 19.20 -13.19
N PRO A 256 16.33 18.78 -11.93
CA PRO A 256 15.80 17.45 -11.67
C PRO A 256 14.38 17.28 -12.21
N TRP A 257 14.07 16.03 -12.60
CA TRP A 257 12.74 15.64 -13.02
C TRP A 257 11.87 15.27 -11.81
N ILE A 258 10.97 16.17 -11.41
CA ILE A 258 10.12 16.00 -10.22
C ILE A 258 8.60 15.88 -10.51
N TYR A 259 8.17 16.13 -11.76
CA TYR A 259 6.76 16.12 -12.20
C TYR A 259 6.53 15.24 -13.42
N TYR A 260 5.41 14.52 -13.45
CA TYR A 260 4.85 14.00 -14.71
C TYR A 260 3.96 15.07 -15.35
N GLY A 261 3.70 14.96 -16.65
CA GLY A 261 2.82 15.90 -17.34
C GLY A 261 1.36 15.79 -16.90
N GLU A 262 0.61 16.88 -17.08
CA GLU A 262 -0.81 16.90 -16.79
C GLU A 262 -1.56 15.96 -17.74
N GLY A 263 -2.42 15.09 -17.18
CA GLY A 263 -3.11 14.04 -17.94
C GLY A 263 -2.26 12.80 -18.25
N ASP A 264 -0.94 12.82 -17.99
CA ASP A 264 -0.07 11.67 -18.23
C ASP A 264 -0.29 10.53 -17.23
N ALA A 265 -1.00 10.76 -16.12
CA ALA A 265 -1.11 9.79 -15.04
C ALA A 265 -1.69 8.44 -15.49
N PHE A 266 -2.79 8.46 -16.26
CA PHE A 266 -3.38 7.25 -16.82
C PHE A 266 -2.40 6.51 -17.75
N ILE A 267 -1.65 7.26 -18.57
CA ILE A 267 -0.68 6.69 -19.51
C ILE A 267 0.51 6.09 -18.76
N ALA A 268 1.07 6.82 -17.79
CA ALA A 268 2.22 6.41 -17.00
C ALA A 268 1.94 5.12 -16.22
N MET A 269 0.74 4.99 -15.63
CA MET A 269 0.37 3.80 -14.86
C MET A 269 0.01 2.59 -15.72
N ASN A 270 -0.41 2.77 -16.98
CA ASN A 270 -0.84 1.67 -17.86
C ASN A 270 0.22 1.25 -18.91
N ARG A 271 1.44 1.79 -18.84
CA ARG A 271 2.52 1.46 -19.78
C ARG A 271 3.06 0.04 -19.58
N LYS A 272 3.00 -0.80 -20.62
CA LYS A 272 3.55 -2.16 -20.61
C LYS A 272 5.04 -2.21 -20.99
N LYS A 273 5.90 -1.48 -20.27
CA LYS A 273 7.35 -1.43 -20.54
C LYS A 273 8.20 -2.32 -19.65
N ILE A 274 7.65 -2.81 -18.53
CA ILE A 274 8.36 -3.71 -17.61
C ILE A 274 8.24 -5.14 -18.14
N THR A 275 9.37 -5.72 -18.53
CA THR A 275 9.46 -7.04 -19.17
C THR A 275 9.68 -8.19 -18.19
N SER A 276 10.00 -7.88 -16.93
CA SER A 276 10.24 -8.89 -15.89
C SER A 276 8.96 -9.62 -15.47
N LYS A 277 9.03 -10.96 -15.48
CA LYS A 277 7.98 -11.86 -14.98
C LYS A 277 8.20 -12.19 -13.50
N TYR A 278 7.24 -11.83 -12.66
CA TYR A 278 7.21 -12.18 -11.23
C TYR A 278 6.53 -13.52 -10.99
N SER A 279 6.95 -14.21 -9.94
CA SER A 279 6.40 -15.52 -9.54
C SER A 279 6.03 -15.52 -8.07
N ILE A 280 5.05 -16.34 -7.72
CA ILE A 280 4.61 -16.57 -6.34
C ILE A 280 5.41 -17.69 -5.66
N ARG A 281 6.27 -18.41 -6.38
CA ARG A 281 7.06 -19.50 -5.79
C ARG A 281 8.00 -18.98 -4.69
N PRO A 282 7.96 -19.54 -3.47
CA PRO A 282 8.83 -19.11 -2.37
C PRO A 282 10.30 -19.35 -2.72
N GLY A 283 11.17 -18.44 -2.30
CA GLY A 283 12.62 -18.54 -2.48
C GLY A 283 13.15 -18.21 -3.89
N SER A 284 12.28 -17.89 -4.85
CA SER A 284 12.70 -17.42 -6.17
C SER A 284 13.17 -15.95 -6.09
N HIS A 285 14.24 -15.59 -6.80
CA HIS A 285 14.64 -14.18 -6.93
C HIS A 285 13.55 -13.29 -7.54
N LYS A 286 12.61 -13.90 -8.28
CA LYS A 286 11.45 -13.26 -8.92
C LYS A 286 10.21 -13.20 -8.01
N SER A 287 10.34 -13.58 -6.73
CA SER A 287 9.25 -13.57 -5.75
C SER A 287 9.20 -12.31 -4.89
N LYS A 288 10.18 -11.39 -5.07
CA LYS A 288 10.27 -10.11 -4.37
C LYS A 288 10.41 -8.97 -5.38
N LEU A 289 9.85 -7.81 -5.05
CA LEU A 289 10.11 -6.57 -5.76
C LEU A 289 11.44 -5.99 -5.27
N HIS A 290 12.35 -5.71 -6.21
CA HIS A 290 13.62 -5.04 -5.92
C HIS A 290 13.44 -3.54 -6.11
N LEU A 291 13.30 -2.81 -5.02
CA LEU A 291 13.13 -1.35 -5.05
C LEU A 291 14.47 -0.68 -4.78
N VAL A 292 14.77 0.38 -5.54
CA VAL A 292 15.98 1.18 -5.41
C VAL A 292 15.58 2.62 -5.13
N ALA A 293 16.30 3.28 -4.22
CA ALA A 293 16.05 4.67 -3.87
C ALA A 293 17.31 5.52 -4.03
N ALA A 294 17.15 6.67 -4.69
CA ALA A 294 18.14 7.74 -4.72
C ALA A 294 17.86 8.72 -3.58
N ARG A 295 18.89 9.00 -2.76
CA ARG A 295 18.75 9.79 -1.53
C ARG A 295 19.46 11.14 -1.65
N TYR A 296 18.81 12.22 -1.20
CA TYR A 296 19.33 13.59 -1.25
C TYR A 296 19.15 14.31 0.09
N ASN A 297 20.12 15.15 0.46
CA ASN A 297 20.01 16.03 1.63
C ASN A 297 19.20 17.30 1.32
N LEU A 298 18.76 18.03 2.35
CA LEU A 298 18.04 19.31 2.19
C LEU A 298 18.80 20.34 1.34
N ASN A 299 20.14 20.37 1.44
CA ASN A 299 21.01 21.24 0.64
C ASN A 299 21.14 20.84 -0.85
N GLY A 300 20.52 19.73 -1.26
CA GLY A 300 20.53 19.18 -2.62
C GLY A 300 21.69 18.23 -2.93
N SER A 301 22.58 17.94 -1.97
CA SER A 301 23.68 17.00 -2.19
C SER A 301 23.16 15.56 -2.31
N PHE A 302 23.67 14.83 -3.29
CA PHE A 302 23.38 13.41 -3.45
C PHE A 302 24.11 12.59 -2.38
N ILE A 303 23.38 11.67 -1.74
CA ILE A 303 23.91 10.79 -0.70
C ILE A 303 24.35 9.46 -1.32
N LYS A 304 23.40 8.70 -1.86
CA LYS A 304 23.64 7.41 -2.52
C LYS A 304 22.40 6.94 -3.28
N VAL A 305 22.62 6.04 -4.24
CA VAL A 305 21.60 5.21 -4.88
C VAL A 305 21.85 3.77 -4.47
N SER A 306 20.87 3.14 -3.83
CA SER A 306 21.01 1.75 -3.37
C SER A 306 19.64 1.09 -3.25
N GLU A 307 19.63 -0.23 -3.06
CA GLU A 307 18.43 -0.96 -2.69
C GLU A 307 17.77 -0.31 -1.46
N LEU A 308 16.44 -0.28 -1.49
CA LEU A 308 15.58 0.29 -0.48
C LEU A 308 15.20 -0.81 0.52
N SER A 309 15.58 -0.63 1.78
CA SER A 309 15.05 -1.47 2.84
C SER A 309 13.64 -0.98 3.23
N PRO A 310 12.64 -1.87 3.40
CA PRO A 310 11.31 -1.45 3.83
C PRO A 310 11.31 -0.76 5.22
N VAL A 311 12.34 -0.98 6.04
CA VAL A 311 12.55 -0.27 7.31
C VAL A 311 12.70 1.23 7.10
N GLU A 312 13.31 1.67 5.99
CA GLU A 312 13.51 3.10 5.70
C GLU A 312 12.20 3.85 5.45
N LEU A 313 11.14 3.15 5.05
CA LEU A 313 9.83 3.76 4.82
C LEU A 313 8.96 3.81 6.09
N GLN A 314 9.43 3.20 7.18
CA GLN A 314 8.65 3.02 8.40
C GLN A 314 9.13 3.98 9.49
N LEU A 315 8.25 4.88 9.94
CA LEU A 315 8.55 5.77 11.08
C LEU A 315 8.32 5.12 12.44
N CYS A 316 7.58 4.02 12.49
CA CYS A 316 7.28 3.33 13.73
C CYS A 316 8.58 2.92 14.47
N PRO A 317 8.60 2.90 15.82
CA PRO A 317 9.71 2.37 16.60
C PRO A 317 9.54 0.86 16.89
N GLY A 318 10.63 0.07 16.87
CA GLY A 318 10.59 -1.35 17.26
C GLY A 318 11.60 -2.27 16.56
N LEU A 319 11.64 -3.54 16.98
CA LEU A 319 12.32 -4.62 16.25
C LEU A 319 11.38 -5.18 15.17
N TRP A 320 11.84 -5.13 13.92
CA TRP A 320 11.04 -5.45 12.74
C TRP A 320 11.22 -6.90 12.29
N ASN A 321 10.73 -7.86 13.08
CA ASN A 321 10.77 -9.26 12.66
C ASN A 321 9.83 -9.47 11.45
N GLY A 322 10.40 -9.78 10.30
CA GLY A 322 9.65 -10.10 9.07
C GLY A 322 9.34 -8.92 8.14
N ILE A 323 9.84 -7.71 8.41
CA ILE A 323 9.60 -6.53 7.55
C ILE A 323 10.22 -6.66 6.15
N GLU A 324 11.30 -7.42 6.02
CA GLU A 324 11.95 -7.71 4.73
C GLU A 324 11.04 -8.46 3.75
N SER A 325 9.94 -9.03 4.26
CA SER A 325 8.89 -9.66 3.45
C SER A 325 7.82 -8.65 2.97
N ALA A 326 7.93 -7.36 3.27
CA ALA A 326 6.96 -6.34 2.82
C ALA A 326 6.87 -6.25 1.29
N PHE A 327 8.00 -6.46 0.60
CA PHE A 327 8.08 -6.45 -0.86
C PHE A 327 7.87 -7.84 -1.49
N ARG A 328 7.34 -8.81 -0.73
CA ARG A 328 6.99 -10.14 -1.23
C ARG A 328 5.83 -10.03 -2.24
N PHE A 329 6.10 -10.42 -3.48
CA PHE A 329 5.13 -10.30 -4.57
C PHE A 329 3.86 -11.13 -4.30
N GLY A 330 2.69 -10.48 -4.36
CA GLY A 330 1.39 -11.12 -4.15
C GLY A 330 0.96 -11.24 -2.68
N ALA A 331 1.80 -10.84 -1.72
CA ALA A 331 1.46 -10.80 -0.29
C ALA A 331 1.09 -9.37 0.13
N ARG A 332 -0.02 -9.18 0.84
CA ARG A 332 -0.38 -7.88 1.41
C ARG A 332 0.42 -7.63 2.68
N TYR A 333 1.04 -6.46 2.75
CA TYR A 333 1.67 -5.97 3.97
C TYR A 333 0.84 -4.83 4.53
N PHE A 334 0.56 -4.86 5.84
CA PHE A 334 -0.13 -3.78 6.54
C PHE A 334 0.44 -3.62 7.94
N HIS A 335 1.01 -2.44 8.21
CA HIS A 335 1.46 -2.05 9.53
C HIS A 335 0.97 -0.65 9.87
N THR A 336 0.45 -0.49 11.07
CA THR A 336 0.04 0.80 11.61
C THR A 336 0.52 0.93 13.06
N CYS A 337 0.99 2.10 13.44
CA CYS A 337 1.42 2.43 14.79
C CYS A 337 1.04 3.88 15.13
N SER A 338 1.13 4.24 16.41
CA SER A 338 0.95 5.61 16.87
C SER A 338 2.20 6.07 17.60
N ILE A 339 2.79 7.17 17.14
CA ILE A 339 4.05 7.72 17.65
C ILE A 339 3.74 9.02 18.42
N PRO A 340 4.21 9.19 19.65
CA PRO A 340 4.06 10.46 20.36
C PRO A 340 4.78 11.60 19.65
N ALA A 341 4.17 12.79 19.57
CA ALA A 341 4.73 13.96 18.88
C ALA A 341 6.15 14.34 19.36
N LYS A 342 6.45 14.21 20.66
CA LYS A 342 7.80 14.49 21.20
C LYS A 342 8.84 13.48 20.71
N GLN A 343 8.45 12.23 20.50
CA GLN A 343 9.33 11.20 19.94
C GLN A 343 9.64 11.45 18.46
N LEU A 344 8.65 11.94 17.69
CA LEU A 344 8.86 12.36 16.29
C LEU A 344 9.90 13.47 16.17
N ILE A 345 9.97 14.41 17.12
CA ILE A 345 11.01 15.45 17.16
C ILE A 345 12.38 14.83 17.49
N GLY A 346 12.43 13.94 18.48
CA GLY A 346 13.68 13.26 18.86
C GLY A 346 14.27 12.45 17.72
N GLN A 347 13.44 11.79 16.91
CA GLN A 347 13.84 11.10 15.69
C GLN A 347 14.10 12.06 14.51
N GLY A 348 13.35 13.16 14.44
CA GLY A 348 13.39 14.15 13.36
C GLY A 348 14.47 15.22 13.50
N SER A 349 15.28 15.21 14.57
CA SER A 349 16.37 16.19 14.77
C SER A 349 17.48 16.12 13.70
N THR A 350 17.46 15.10 12.83
CA THR A 350 18.34 15.00 11.66
C THR A 350 17.75 15.74 10.45
N GLU A 351 18.61 16.26 9.57
CA GLU A 351 18.15 16.87 8.32
C GLU A 351 17.25 15.92 7.50
N PRO A 352 16.19 16.44 6.84
CA PRO A 352 15.28 15.61 6.07
C PRO A 352 16.00 15.01 4.86
N ILE A 353 15.80 13.70 4.68
CA ILE A 353 16.28 12.97 3.50
C ILE A 353 15.13 12.89 2.49
N PHE A 354 15.47 13.17 1.23
CA PHE A 354 14.56 13.10 0.10
C PHE A 354 14.83 11.86 -0.73
N TYR A 355 13.77 11.22 -1.20
CA TYR A 355 13.81 9.94 -1.90
C TYR A 355 13.17 10.06 -3.29
N ASP A 356 13.89 9.59 -4.30
CA ASP A 356 13.34 9.27 -5.63
C ASP A 356 13.40 7.74 -5.81
N PHE A 357 12.24 7.11 -6.07
CA PHE A 357 12.15 5.65 -6.13
C PHE A 357 12.18 5.08 -7.55
N TYR A 358 12.69 3.86 -7.63
CA TYR A 358 12.82 3.08 -8.83
C TYR A 358 12.51 1.60 -8.57
N LEU A 359 11.90 0.93 -9.54
CA LEU A 359 11.79 -0.51 -9.59
C LEU A 359 12.96 -1.06 -10.41
N GLN A 360 13.78 -1.92 -9.81
CA GLN A 360 14.81 -2.65 -10.52
C GLN A 360 14.22 -3.89 -11.18
N TYR A 361 14.43 -4.03 -12.48
CA TYR A 361 13.95 -5.17 -13.27
C TYR A 361 15.01 -5.58 -14.29
N ASP A 362 14.94 -6.83 -14.75
CA ASP A 362 15.88 -7.37 -15.74
C ASP A 362 15.20 -7.44 -17.11
N ASP A 363 15.85 -6.86 -18.12
CA ASP A 363 15.40 -6.86 -19.52
C ASP A 363 16.10 -7.95 -20.36
N GLY A 364 16.71 -8.93 -19.69
CA GLY A 364 17.29 -10.15 -20.29
C GLY A 364 18.80 -10.09 -20.52
N LYS A 365 19.44 -8.92 -20.41
CA LYS A 365 20.90 -8.75 -20.46
C LYS A 365 21.44 -7.67 -19.52
N LYS A 366 20.60 -6.75 -19.05
CA LYS A 366 20.99 -5.59 -18.25
C LYS A 366 19.93 -5.33 -17.18
N SER A 367 20.39 -4.96 -16.00
CA SER A 367 19.53 -4.46 -14.94
C SER A 367 19.09 -3.03 -15.25
N MET A 368 17.79 -2.83 -15.35
CA MET A 368 17.14 -1.57 -15.66
C MET A 368 16.39 -1.07 -14.42
N LEU A 369 16.27 0.24 -14.30
CA LEU A 369 15.48 0.94 -13.30
C LEU A 369 14.29 1.60 -13.99
N TYR A 370 13.10 1.38 -13.46
CA TYR A 370 11.88 2.06 -13.85
C TYR A 370 11.48 3.06 -12.76
N ALA A 371 11.33 4.34 -13.11
CA ALA A 371 10.94 5.38 -12.15
C ALA A 371 9.53 5.13 -11.58
N ILE A 372 9.40 5.09 -10.26
CA ILE A 372 8.12 4.87 -9.58
C ILE A 372 7.42 6.21 -9.35
N PRO A 373 6.25 6.46 -9.95
CA PRO A 373 5.47 7.67 -9.70
C PRO A 373 4.88 7.71 -8.28
N LEU A 374 4.79 8.93 -7.74
CA LEU A 374 4.25 9.23 -6.42
C LEU A 374 2.97 10.05 -6.52
N LEU A 375 1.89 9.53 -5.95
CA LEU A 375 0.59 10.17 -5.84
C LEU A 375 0.44 10.79 -4.44
N VAL A 376 0.76 12.07 -4.32
CA VAL A 376 0.66 12.80 -3.03
C VAL A 376 -0.75 13.37 -2.87
N ARG A 377 -1.51 12.85 -1.89
CA ARG A 377 -2.92 13.23 -1.64
C ARG A 377 -3.11 14.66 -1.13
N ASN A 378 -2.04 15.26 -0.60
CA ASN A 378 -2.03 16.61 -0.06
C ASN A 378 -1.87 17.70 -1.14
N ILE A 379 -1.58 17.32 -2.39
CA ILE A 379 -1.46 18.29 -3.49
C ILE A 379 -2.83 18.94 -3.73
N LYS A 380 -2.81 20.28 -3.73
CA LYS A 380 -3.96 21.15 -3.95
C LYS A 380 -3.69 22.00 -5.18
N VAL A 381 -4.65 22.08 -6.08
CA VAL A 381 -4.61 22.93 -7.28
C VAL A 381 -5.88 23.78 -7.29
N GLY A 382 -5.71 25.08 -7.04
CA GLY A 382 -6.78 26.01 -6.74
C GLY A 382 -7.53 25.58 -5.47
N THR A 383 -8.80 25.21 -5.63
CA THR A 383 -9.67 24.79 -4.53
C THR A 383 -9.84 23.27 -4.46
N THR A 384 -9.31 22.50 -5.41
CA THR A 384 -9.53 21.06 -5.52
C THR A 384 -8.30 20.26 -5.14
N TYR A 385 -8.53 19.03 -4.66
CA TYR A 385 -7.50 18.05 -4.38
C TYR A 385 -7.54 16.96 -5.46
N PRO A 386 -6.86 17.14 -6.61
CA PRO A 386 -6.96 16.22 -7.74
C PRO A 386 -6.66 14.76 -7.36
N ASN A 387 -5.68 14.56 -6.48
CA ASN A 387 -5.21 13.25 -6.05
C ASN A 387 -6.11 12.53 -5.01
N LYS A 388 -7.21 13.17 -4.57
CA LYS A 388 -8.23 12.53 -3.72
C LYS A 388 -9.39 11.92 -4.52
N GLY A 389 -9.57 12.35 -5.77
CA GLY A 389 -10.61 11.83 -6.66
C GLY A 389 -10.34 10.41 -7.14
N ARG A 390 -11.39 9.72 -7.61
CA ARG A 390 -11.27 8.38 -8.22
C ARG A 390 -10.83 8.43 -9.69
N ASP A 391 -10.96 9.59 -10.33
CA ASP A 391 -10.63 9.78 -11.74
C ASP A 391 -9.10 9.89 -11.92
N THR A 392 -8.51 8.86 -12.52
CA THR A 392 -7.06 8.75 -12.75
C THR A 392 -6.54 9.76 -13.77
N SER A 393 -7.41 10.33 -14.61
CA SER A 393 -7.03 11.33 -15.60
C SER A 393 -6.69 12.69 -14.97
N GLN A 394 -7.27 12.97 -13.80
CA GLN A 394 -7.06 14.22 -13.05
C GLN A 394 -5.85 14.14 -12.11
N TRP A 395 -5.27 12.96 -11.91
CA TRP A 395 -4.17 12.78 -10.98
C TRP A 395 -2.90 13.49 -11.43
N LEU A 396 -2.23 14.14 -10.49
CA LEU A 396 -0.91 14.73 -10.67
C LEU A 396 0.14 13.84 -9.99
N LEU A 397 0.99 13.21 -10.81
CA LEU A 397 2.07 12.35 -10.34
C LEU A 397 3.37 13.15 -10.16
N THR A 398 4.11 12.79 -9.12
CA THR A 398 5.39 13.42 -8.73
C THR A 398 6.46 12.36 -8.53
N ARG A 399 7.71 12.75 -8.23
CA ARG A 399 8.83 11.80 -8.08
C ARG A 399 9.54 11.78 -6.74
N ARG A 400 9.43 12.86 -5.96
CA ARG A 400 10.21 13.06 -4.75
C ARG A 400 9.35 13.05 -3.49
N MET A 401 9.81 12.38 -2.45
CA MET A 401 9.17 12.44 -1.13
C MET A 401 10.19 12.59 0.00
N PHE A 402 9.68 12.87 1.20
CA PHE A 402 10.45 12.93 2.44
C PHE A 402 9.61 12.29 3.56
N LEU A 403 10.25 11.93 4.66
CA LEU A 403 9.58 11.26 5.79
C LEU A 403 9.09 12.24 6.85
N ILE A 404 9.94 13.17 7.27
CA ILE A 404 9.65 14.15 8.32
C ILE A 404 10.31 15.47 7.90
N ASP A 405 9.61 16.58 8.11
CA ASP A 405 10.15 17.93 7.98
C ASP A 405 9.80 18.77 9.22
N LEU A 406 10.85 19.30 9.84
CA LEU A 406 10.79 20.27 10.94
C LEU A 406 11.26 21.65 10.48
N PHE A 407 12.04 21.72 9.40
CA PHE A 407 12.82 22.91 9.01
C PHE A 407 11.95 24.00 8.42
N SER A 408 10.97 23.61 7.61
CA SER A 408 10.00 24.57 7.07
C SER A 408 9.04 25.09 8.14
N GLY A 409 8.85 24.34 9.23
CA GLY A 409 8.00 24.68 10.37
C GLY A 409 8.62 25.61 11.41
N TYR A 410 9.93 25.86 11.36
CA TYR A 410 10.56 26.85 12.24
C TYR A 410 10.17 28.27 11.79
N SER A 411 9.34 28.92 12.59
CA SER A 411 8.99 30.31 12.42
C SER A 411 10.16 31.23 12.74
N ILE A 412 10.17 32.41 12.12
CA ILE A 412 11.10 33.49 12.48
C ILE A 412 10.72 34.12 13.83
N LYS A 413 9.44 34.04 14.23
CA LYS A 413 8.92 34.68 15.43
C LYS A 413 9.23 33.92 16.72
N THR A 414 9.34 32.59 16.63
CA THR A 414 9.58 31.72 17.80
C THR A 414 11.02 31.24 17.83
N GLN A 415 11.64 31.30 19.02
CA GLN A 415 12.95 30.70 19.27
C GLN A 415 12.74 29.39 20.03
N GLY A 416 13.13 28.27 19.45
CA GLY A 416 13.00 26.95 20.08
C GLY A 416 12.34 25.92 19.18
N LEU A 417 11.16 25.42 19.58
CA LEU A 417 10.41 24.36 18.90
C LEU A 417 9.78 24.82 17.58
N PRO A 418 9.60 23.92 16.60
CA PRO A 418 8.90 24.22 15.36
C PRO A 418 7.41 24.47 15.62
N THR A 419 6.81 25.43 14.91
CA THR A 419 5.39 25.76 15.02
C THR A 419 4.50 24.67 14.42
N VAL A 420 4.96 24.07 13.31
CA VAL A 420 4.29 22.94 12.65
C VAL A 420 5.31 21.87 12.30
N ILE A 421 4.94 20.61 12.47
CA ILE A 421 5.72 19.45 12.01
C ILE A 421 4.94 18.77 10.92
N GLN A 422 5.61 18.50 9.79
CA GLN A 422 5.04 17.70 8.71
C GLN A 422 5.69 16.33 8.69
N TYR A 423 4.89 15.27 8.66
CA TYR A 423 5.38 13.90 8.64
C TYR A 423 4.57 13.03 7.68
N LEU A 424 5.18 11.96 7.20
CA LEU A 424 4.53 10.98 6.35
C LEU A 424 3.59 10.12 7.20
N LYS A 425 2.28 10.37 7.07
CA LYS A 425 1.23 9.68 7.82
C LYS A 425 0.86 8.35 7.18
N THR A 426 0.73 8.31 5.87
CA THR A 426 0.40 7.08 5.13
C THR A 426 1.29 6.94 3.91
N ILE A 427 1.89 5.76 3.76
CA ILE A 427 2.56 5.33 2.53
C ILE A 427 2.01 3.98 2.10
N LYS A 428 1.53 3.92 0.86
CA LYS A 428 0.95 2.73 0.26
C LYS A 428 1.58 2.46 -1.09
N LEU A 429 2.34 1.36 -1.20
CA LEU A 429 2.85 0.86 -2.47
C LEU A 429 1.77 0.01 -3.14
N VAL A 430 1.44 0.36 -4.38
CA VAL A 430 0.40 -0.30 -5.16
C VAL A 430 1.01 -0.92 -6.40
N VAL A 431 0.79 -2.22 -6.58
CA VAL A 431 1.33 -2.99 -7.70
C VAL A 431 0.17 -3.71 -8.40
N GLN A 432 -0.05 -3.39 -9.67
CA GLN A 432 -1.06 -4.02 -10.49
C GLN A 432 -0.43 -5.08 -11.40
N ALA A 433 -0.90 -6.33 -11.28
CA ALA A 433 -0.52 -7.40 -12.21
C ALA A 433 -1.32 -7.31 -13.52
N GLN A 434 -0.68 -7.69 -14.62
CA GLN A 434 -1.32 -7.81 -15.93
C GLN A 434 -2.17 -9.09 -15.99
N ARG A 435 -3.34 -9.02 -16.64
CA ARG A 435 -4.30 -10.12 -16.72
C ARG A 435 -4.04 -11.07 -17.90
N GLU A 436 -3.40 -10.58 -18.96
CA GLU A 436 -3.25 -11.33 -20.21
C GLU A 436 -2.40 -12.59 -20.01
N ILE A 437 -2.86 -13.73 -20.53
CA ILE A 437 -2.23 -15.05 -20.39
C ILE A 437 -0.78 -15.05 -20.93
N GLU A 438 -0.54 -14.33 -22.03
CA GLU A 438 0.82 -14.19 -22.60
C GLU A 438 1.78 -13.41 -21.68
N ASN A 439 1.21 -12.56 -20.82
CA ASN A 439 1.88 -11.66 -19.89
C ASN A 439 1.76 -12.12 -18.42
N GLU A 440 1.56 -13.42 -18.18
CA GLU A 440 1.55 -14.00 -16.83
C GLU A 440 2.77 -13.55 -16.01
N GLY A 441 2.50 -12.96 -14.84
CA GLY A 441 3.52 -12.44 -13.93
C GLY A 441 4.09 -11.08 -14.31
N ASN A 442 3.72 -10.48 -15.44
CA ASN A 442 4.07 -9.10 -15.75
C ASN A 442 3.25 -8.15 -14.88
N ILE A 443 3.82 -6.99 -14.60
CA ILE A 443 3.16 -5.93 -13.84
C ILE A 443 3.06 -4.66 -14.68
N TYR A 444 2.09 -3.84 -14.34
CA TYR A 444 2.10 -2.43 -14.71
C TYR A 444 3.08 -1.66 -13.80
N PRO A 445 3.51 -0.45 -14.21
CA PRO A 445 4.29 0.45 -13.38
C PRO A 445 3.70 0.58 -11.98
N PRO A 446 4.42 0.17 -10.92
CA PRO A 446 3.96 0.35 -9.57
C PRO A 446 3.97 1.85 -9.24
N PHE A 447 3.10 2.26 -8.32
CA PHE A 447 3.05 3.64 -7.85
C PHE A 447 2.87 3.68 -6.34
N MET A 448 3.30 4.77 -5.71
CA MET A 448 3.13 4.97 -4.27
C MET A 448 2.10 6.06 -4.01
N VAL A 449 1.16 5.79 -3.10
CA VAL A 449 0.20 6.78 -2.60
C VAL A 449 0.71 7.29 -1.26
N LEU A 450 0.85 8.61 -1.16
CA LEU A 450 1.41 9.30 0.00
C LEU A 450 0.38 10.25 0.60
N GLU A 451 0.28 10.27 1.93
CA GLU A 451 -0.48 11.24 2.70
C GLU A 451 0.39 11.77 3.83
N TYR A 452 0.53 13.09 3.91
CA TYR A 452 1.26 13.78 4.95
C TYR A 452 0.32 14.29 6.05
N GLY A 453 0.71 14.06 7.29
CA GLY A 453 0.11 14.66 8.48
C GLY A 453 0.84 15.93 8.89
N GLN A 454 0.15 16.82 9.59
CA GLN A 454 0.67 18.09 10.10
C GLN A 454 0.28 18.20 11.58
N ILE A 455 1.21 18.64 12.44
CA ILE A 455 1.04 18.73 13.90
C ILE A 455 1.43 20.14 14.33
N THR A 456 0.60 20.81 15.15
CA THR A 456 0.87 22.14 15.69
C THR A 456 1.69 22.09 16.99
N ASP A 457 2.21 23.23 17.42
CA ASP A 457 2.91 23.45 18.68
C ASP A 457 2.09 23.06 19.93
N GLU A 458 0.78 23.31 19.91
CA GLU A 458 -0.15 22.87 20.96
C GLU A 458 -0.14 21.35 21.11
N ASN A 459 -0.22 20.63 19.99
CA ASN A 459 -0.27 19.17 19.94
C ASN A 459 1.09 18.53 20.28
N ILE A 460 2.18 19.22 19.94
CA ILE A 460 3.54 18.85 20.35
C ILE A 460 3.67 18.95 21.88
N SER A 461 3.13 20.01 22.47
CA SER A 461 3.20 20.27 23.91
C SER A 461 2.38 19.22 24.69
N SER A 462 1.18 18.90 24.20
CA SER A 462 0.29 17.86 24.75
C SER A 462 0.77 16.43 24.46
N ASN A 463 1.79 16.26 23.63
CA ASN A 463 2.37 14.97 23.23
C ASN A 463 1.33 14.04 22.59
N GLU A 464 0.55 14.57 21.65
CA GLU A 464 -0.47 13.82 20.93
C GLU A 464 0.11 12.60 20.20
N LEU A 465 -0.72 11.56 20.03
CA LEU A 465 -0.37 10.33 19.33
C LEU A 465 -0.61 10.48 17.81
N CYS A 466 0.46 10.41 17.04
CA CYS A 466 0.45 10.56 15.60
C CYS A 466 0.38 9.19 14.90
N PRO A 467 -0.71 8.86 14.18
CA PRO A 467 -0.82 7.57 13.50
C PRO A 467 0.07 7.55 12.25
N VAL A 468 0.83 6.46 12.07
CA VAL A 468 1.60 6.19 10.84
C VAL A 468 1.19 4.83 10.29
N THR A 469 1.01 4.76 8.97
CA THR A 469 0.60 3.54 8.27
C THR A 469 1.49 3.26 7.05
N PHE A 470 2.06 2.06 7.01
CA PHE A 470 2.79 1.53 5.85
C PHE A 470 2.07 0.29 5.32
N SER A 471 1.74 0.32 4.03
CA SER A 471 1.05 -0.79 3.37
C SER A 471 1.60 -1.10 1.98
N VAL A 472 1.55 -2.36 1.60
CA VAL A 472 1.88 -2.84 0.25
C VAL A 472 0.73 -3.70 -0.24
N GLU A 473 0.16 -3.33 -1.38
CA GLU A 473 -0.99 -3.99 -1.96
C GLU A 473 -0.71 -4.43 -3.39
N PHE A 474 -1.03 -5.69 -3.64
CA PHE A 474 -1.02 -6.29 -4.96
C PHE A 474 -2.46 -6.56 -5.36
N TYR A 475 -2.86 -6.11 -6.54
CA TYR A 475 -4.16 -6.46 -7.11
C TYR A 475 -4.04 -6.78 -8.59
N MET A 476 -5.06 -7.46 -9.07
CA MET A 476 -5.23 -7.76 -10.48
C MET A 476 -6.66 -7.40 -10.83
N GLN A 477 -6.86 -6.68 -11.94
CA GLN A 477 -8.20 -6.39 -12.41
C GLN A 477 -8.86 -7.70 -12.84
N ASN A 478 -10.00 -8.02 -12.23
CA ASN A 478 -10.71 -9.28 -12.44
C ASN A 478 -12.21 -9.04 -12.59
N ASP A 479 -12.87 -9.95 -13.31
CA ASP A 479 -14.31 -9.91 -13.56
C ASP A 479 -15.07 -10.76 -12.53
N ILE A 480 -14.45 -11.07 -11.39
CA ILE A 480 -15.03 -11.96 -10.38
C ILE A 480 -16.37 -11.40 -9.90
N LEU A 481 -16.46 -10.09 -9.64
CA LEU A 481 -17.71 -9.46 -9.24
C LEU A 481 -18.78 -9.60 -10.32
N HIS A 482 -18.43 -9.40 -11.59
CA HIS A 482 -19.35 -9.57 -12.71
C HIS A 482 -19.86 -11.01 -12.81
N TYR A 483 -18.99 -12.01 -12.60
CA TYR A 483 -19.42 -13.42 -12.57
C TYR A 483 -20.31 -13.74 -11.38
N VAL A 484 -20.06 -13.12 -10.21
CA VAL A 484 -20.93 -13.25 -9.03
C VAL A 484 -22.30 -12.65 -9.32
N ASP A 485 -22.36 -11.42 -9.83
CA ASP A 485 -23.61 -10.73 -10.16
C ASP A 485 -24.43 -11.52 -11.21
N MET A 486 -23.76 -12.03 -12.24
CA MET A 486 -24.38 -12.89 -13.25
C MET A 486 -24.92 -14.20 -12.63
N SER A 487 -24.13 -14.85 -11.76
CA SER A 487 -24.54 -16.09 -11.09
C SER A 487 -25.72 -15.88 -10.16
N LEU A 488 -25.70 -14.79 -9.38
CA LEU A 488 -26.82 -14.37 -8.53
C LEU A 488 -28.07 -14.12 -9.40
N GLY A 489 -27.94 -13.41 -10.52
CA GLY A 489 -29.06 -13.12 -11.42
C GLY A 489 -29.71 -14.38 -12.00
N ILE A 490 -28.91 -15.31 -12.54
CA ILE A 490 -29.41 -16.56 -13.14
C ILE A 490 -30.06 -17.45 -12.08
N LEU A 491 -29.38 -17.68 -10.96
CA LEU A 491 -29.87 -18.56 -9.90
C LEU A 491 -31.10 -17.99 -9.19
N SER A 492 -31.26 -16.67 -9.13
CA SER A 492 -32.46 -16.02 -8.59
C SER A 492 -33.72 -16.45 -9.34
N GLY A 493 -33.67 -16.60 -10.68
CA GLY A 493 -34.79 -17.08 -11.48
C GLY A 493 -35.16 -18.54 -11.13
N CYS A 494 -34.17 -19.42 -11.03
CA CYS A 494 -34.37 -20.81 -10.61
C CYS A 494 -34.95 -20.91 -9.19
N VAL A 495 -34.41 -20.12 -8.26
CA VAL A 495 -34.87 -20.03 -6.87
C VAL A 495 -36.32 -19.54 -6.78
N PHE A 496 -36.69 -18.55 -7.59
CA PHE A 496 -38.05 -18.04 -7.64
C PHE A 496 -39.03 -19.14 -8.10
N ILE A 497 -38.72 -19.82 -9.20
CA ILE A 497 -39.55 -20.93 -9.71
C ILE A 497 -39.66 -22.05 -8.67
N TRP A 498 -38.55 -22.42 -8.03
CA TRP A 498 -38.55 -23.43 -6.97
C TRP A 498 -39.40 -23.01 -5.77
N SER A 499 -39.35 -21.73 -5.38
CA SER A 499 -40.16 -21.17 -4.30
C SER A 499 -41.66 -21.20 -4.65
N CYS A 500 -42.02 -20.96 -5.92
CA CYS A 500 -43.39 -21.10 -6.40
C CYS A 500 -43.87 -22.55 -6.30
N ILE A 501 -43.07 -23.51 -6.78
CA ILE A 501 -43.40 -24.94 -6.73
C ILE A 501 -43.55 -25.41 -5.27
N HIS A 502 -42.62 -25.02 -4.39
CA HIS A 502 -42.65 -25.37 -2.98
C HIS A 502 -43.91 -24.81 -2.29
N THR A 503 -44.21 -23.52 -2.50
CA THR A 503 -45.38 -22.88 -1.89
C THR A 503 -46.68 -23.44 -2.44
N TRP A 504 -46.74 -23.72 -3.74
CA TRP A 504 -47.90 -24.35 -4.37
C TRP A 504 -48.18 -25.75 -3.83
N SER A 505 -47.12 -26.56 -3.66
CA SER A 505 -47.23 -27.88 -3.02
C SER A 505 -47.79 -27.77 -1.60
N GLU A 506 -47.32 -26.79 -0.84
CA GLU A 506 -47.79 -26.54 0.53
C GLU A 506 -49.25 -26.06 0.56
N SER A 507 -49.63 -25.13 -0.32
CA SER A 507 -51.00 -24.65 -0.46
C SER A 507 -51.98 -25.77 -0.79
N LYS A 508 -51.58 -26.71 -1.66
CA LYS A 508 -52.38 -27.91 -1.97
C LYS A 508 -52.55 -28.83 -0.77
N ARG A 509 -51.51 -29.00 0.06
CA ARG A 509 -51.60 -29.80 1.31
C ARG A 509 -52.53 -29.18 2.35
N CYS A 510 -52.71 -27.86 2.31
CA CYS A 510 -53.70 -27.15 3.11
C CYS A 510 -55.09 -27.04 2.42
N GLY A 511 -55.32 -27.71 1.28
CA GLY A 511 -56.62 -27.74 0.62
C GLY A 511 -57.07 -26.40 0.00
N ARG A 512 -56.18 -25.42 -0.14
CA ARG A 512 -56.52 -24.11 -0.67
C ARG A 512 -56.54 -24.12 -2.20
N MET A 513 -57.67 -23.72 -2.78
CA MET A 513 -57.86 -23.67 -4.24
C MET A 513 -57.57 -22.29 -4.85
N ALA A 514 -57.53 -21.23 -4.04
CA ALA A 514 -57.29 -19.85 -4.49
C ALA A 514 -55.98 -19.27 -3.90
N ILE A 515 -55.44 -18.26 -4.57
CA ILE A 515 -54.27 -17.51 -4.10
C ILE A 515 -54.75 -16.44 -3.11
N ASP A 516 -54.71 -16.76 -1.82
CA ASP A 516 -55.03 -15.82 -0.75
C ASP A 516 -53.82 -14.99 -0.33
N LEU A 517 -54.03 -13.87 0.37
CA LEU A 517 -52.95 -13.07 0.98
C LEU A 517 -52.02 -13.90 1.88
N TRP A 518 -52.56 -14.91 2.57
CA TRP A 518 -51.78 -15.86 3.36
C TRP A 518 -50.82 -16.69 2.50
N THR A 519 -51.27 -17.20 1.34
CA THR A 519 -50.41 -17.97 0.42
C THR A 519 -49.29 -17.09 -0.16
N VAL A 520 -49.59 -15.81 -0.42
CA VAL A 520 -48.58 -14.82 -0.81
C VAL A 520 -47.57 -14.60 0.31
N GLY A 521 -48.01 -14.47 1.57
CA GLY A 521 -47.10 -14.37 2.72
C GLY A 521 -46.20 -15.59 2.90
N GLN A 522 -46.74 -16.80 2.77
CA GLN A 522 -45.96 -18.05 2.80
C GLN A 522 -44.97 -18.15 1.64
N PHE A 523 -45.36 -17.68 0.46
CA PHE A 523 -44.45 -17.56 -0.67
C PHE A 523 -43.29 -16.62 -0.36
N THR A 524 -43.56 -15.42 0.17
CA THR A 524 -42.50 -14.46 0.53
C THR A 524 -41.50 -15.06 1.52
N ILE A 525 -41.97 -15.74 2.57
CA ILE A 525 -41.05 -16.35 3.57
C ILE A 525 -40.23 -17.49 2.94
N THR A 526 -40.89 -18.37 2.17
CA THR A 526 -40.22 -19.48 1.46
C THR A 526 -39.17 -18.95 0.48
N CYS A 527 -39.51 -17.88 -0.22
CA CYS A 527 -38.64 -17.16 -1.14
C CYS A 527 -37.41 -16.61 -0.40
N CYS A 528 -37.59 -15.90 0.71
CA CYS A 528 -36.49 -15.42 1.56
C CYS A 528 -35.52 -16.55 1.96
N SER A 529 -36.04 -17.72 2.35
CA SER A 529 -35.23 -18.89 2.71
C SER A 529 -34.38 -19.42 1.55
N HIS A 530 -34.99 -19.58 0.37
CA HIS A 530 -34.27 -20.08 -0.81
C HIS A 530 -33.24 -19.08 -1.33
N PHE A 531 -33.57 -17.78 -1.33
CA PHE A 531 -32.62 -16.72 -1.64
C PHE A 531 -31.43 -16.70 -0.67
N ALA A 532 -31.69 -16.82 0.64
CA ALA A 532 -30.62 -16.92 1.65
C ALA A 532 -29.65 -18.07 1.36
N ASN A 533 -30.18 -19.27 1.10
CA ASN A 533 -29.37 -20.44 0.78
C ASN A 533 -28.54 -20.21 -0.50
N MET A 534 -29.15 -19.64 -1.53
CA MET A 534 -28.47 -19.38 -2.80
C MET A 534 -27.33 -18.37 -2.62
N ILE A 535 -27.57 -17.25 -1.92
CA ILE A 535 -26.55 -16.21 -1.70
C ILE A 535 -25.38 -16.83 -0.92
N PHE A 536 -25.69 -17.60 0.12
CA PHE A 536 -24.70 -18.27 0.94
C PHE A 536 -23.85 -19.26 0.13
N VAL A 537 -24.47 -20.08 -0.73
CA VAL A 537 -23.76 -21.04 -1.59
C VAL A 537 -22.85 -20.33 -2.58
N VAL A 538 -23.34 -19.29 -3.27
CA VAL A 538 -22.54 -18.52 -4.24
C VAL A 538 -21.33 -17.87 -3.56
N CYS A 539 -21.53 -17.22 -2.41
CA CYS A 539 -20.43 -16.62 -1.64
C CYS A 539 -19.43 -17.66 -1.12
N SER A 540 -19.92 -18.83 -0.70
CA SER A 540 -19.07 -19.93 -0.21
C SER A 540 -18.21 -20.51 -1.33
N LEU A 541 -18.80 -20.77 -2.49
CA LEU A 541 -18.07 -21.26 -3.67
C LEU A 541 -17.02 -20.25 -4.12
N LEU A 542 -17.35 -18.96 -4.14
CA LEU A 542 -16.38 -17.91 -4.42
C LEU A 542 -15.21 -17.92 -3.44
N ALA A 543 -15.50 -17.93 -2.14
CA ALA A 543 -14.46 -17.89 -1.10
C ALA A 543 -13.54 -19.11 -1.18
N ILE A 544 -14.11 -20.30 -1.40
CA ILE A 544 -13.36 -21.55 -1.58
C ILE A 544 -12.53 -21.51 -2.86
N HIS A 545 -13.10 -21.07 -3.98
CA HIS A 545 -12.40 -20.89 -5.25
C HIS A 545 -11.19 -19.95 -5.07
N THR A 546 -11.41 -18.74 -4.56
CA THR A 546 -10.33 -17.77 -4.33
C THR A 546 -9.28 -18.33 -3.39
N LEU A 547 -9.66 -19.08 -2.36
CA LEU A 547 -8.71 -19.69 -1.43
C LEU A 547 -7.79 -20.70 -2.11
N PHE A 548 -8.35 -21.67 -2.85
CA PHE A 548 -7.55 -22.68 -3.51
C PHE A 548 -6.64 -22.08 -4.58
N PHE A 549 -7.18 -21.24 -5.47
CA PHE A 549 -6.38 -20.66 -6.55
C PHE A 549 -5.35 -19.64 -6.05
N TYR A 550 -5.63 -18.89 -4.99
CA TYR A 550 -4.66 -17.95 -4.44
C TYR A 550 -3.52 -18.65 -3.71
N LYS A 551 -3.80 -19.71 -2.94
CA LYS A 551 -2.82 -20.42 -2.11
C LYS A 551 -2.07 -21.53 -2.84
N ALA A 552 -2.69 -22.18 -3.83
CA ALA A 552 -2.10 -23.33 -4.53
C ALA A 552 -1.40 -22.96 -5.86
N GLN A 553 -1.10 -21.68 -6.10
CA GLN A 553 -0.48 -21.22 -7.35
C GLN A 553 1.05 -21.06 -7.24
N SER A 554 1.76 -21.43 -8.30
CA SER A 554 3.20 -21.19 -8.48
C SER A 554 3.48 -20.06 -9.49
N VAL A 555 2.57 -19.90 -10.45
CA VAL A 555 2.49 -18.82 -11.44
C VAL A 555 1.34 -17.89 -11.05
N VAL A 556 1.43 -16.61 -11.42
CA VAL A 556 0.48 -15.57 -11.01
C VAL A 556 -0.77 -15.65 -11.87
N TYR A 557 -1.78 -16.40 -11.43
CA TYR A 557 -3.08 -16.49 -12.10
C TYR A 557 -4.15 -15.62 -11.43
N ILE A 558 -4.16 -15.59 -10.10
CA ILE A 558 -5.14 -14.82 -9.34
C ILE A 558 -4.45 -14.11 -8.17
N LEU A 559 -4.68 -12.81 -8.03
CA LEU A 559 -4.31 -12.07 -6.83
C LEU A 559 -5.53 -11.86 -5.94
N LEU A 560 -5.26 -11.65 -4.65
CA LEU A 560 -6.31 -11.43 -3.66
C LEU A 560 -7.20 -10.24 -4.08
N PRO A 561 -8.54 -10.41 -4.14
CA PRO A 561 -9.46 -9.38 -4.63
C PRO A 561 -9.46 -8.14 -3.74
N SER A 562 -9.73 -6.97 -4.31
CA SER A 562 -9.70 -5.69 -3.58
C SER A 562 -10.56 -5.70 -2.32
N GLN A 563 -10.20 -4.88 -1.33
CA GLN A 563 -10.95 -4.75 -0.07
C GLN A 563 -12.42 -4.36 -0.31
N ASP A 564 -12.71 -3.58 -1.37
CA ASP A 564 -14.06 -3.22 -1.75
C ASP A 564 -14.90 -4.45 -2.12
N LEU A 565 -14.32 -5.42 -2.85
CA LEU A 565 -15.00 -6.66 -3.20
C LEU A 565 -15.23 -7.54 -1.97
N GLU A 566 -14.24 -7.65 -1.07
CA GLU A 566 -14.42 -8.34 0.22
C GLU A 566 -15.59 -7.74 1.01
N ALA A 567 -15.72 -6.40 1.03
CA ALA A 567 -16.82 -5.70 1.70
C ALA A 567 -18.19 -5.95 1.05
N VAL A 568 -18.26 -6.06 -0.29
CA VAL A 568 -19.49 -6.43 -1.01
C VAL A 568 -19.94 -7.83 -0.62
N VAL A 569 -19.03 -8.81 -0.65
CA VAL A 569 -19.34 -10.21 -0.28
C VAL A 569 -19.79 -10.30 1.17
N ASN A 570 -19.14 -9.57 2.08
CA ASN A 570 -19.54 -9.52 3.49
C ASN A 570 -20.99 -9.01 3.65
N ARG A 571 -21.38 -7.96 2.92
CA ARG A 571 -22.78 -7.47 2.93
C ARG A 571 -23.77 -8.53 2.44
N TYR A 572 -23.44 -9.29 1.39
CA TYR A 572 -24.30 -10.38 0.92
C TYR A 572 -24.49 -11.48 1.97
N ILE A 573 -23.43 -11.85 2.69
CA ILE A 573 -23.50 -12.85 3.77
C ILE A 573 -24.40 -12.34 4.91
N ILE A 574 -24.30 -11.06 5.29
CA ILE A 574 -25.17 -10.46 6.32
C ILE A 574 -26.64 -10.51 5.88
N ILE A 575 -26.94 -10.18 4.62
CA ILE A 575 -28.31 -10.25 4.07
C ILE A 575 -28.82 -11.70 4.11
N ALA A 576 -28.01 -12.66 3.67
CA ALA A 576 -28.37 -14.08 3.70
C ALA A 576 -28.67 -14.56 5.13
N PHE A 577 -27.88 -14.12 6.11
CA PHE A 577 -28.09 -14.45 7.52
C PHE A 577 -29.44 -13.93 8.03
N ILE A 578 -29.77 -12.66 7.78
CA ILE A 578 -31.06 -12.07 8.20
C ILE A 578 -32.24 -12.80 7.57
N LEU A 579 -32.18 -13.09 6.27
CA LEU A 579 -33.22 -13.84 5.57
C LEU A 579 -33.39 -15.26 6.14
N LYS A 580 -32.30 -15.89 6.60
CA LYS A 580 -32.35 -17.22 7.19
C LYS A 580 -32.99 -17.24 8.58
N ILE A 581 -32.89 -16.16 9.35
CA ILE A 581 -33.58 -16.03 10.65
C ILE A 581 -35.10 -16.13 10.47
N VAL A 582 -35.65 -15.50 9.42
CA VAL A 582 -37.09 -15.56 9.12
C VAL A 582 -37.55 -17.01 8.92
N GLU A 583 -36.74 -17.82 8.24
CA GLU A 583 -37.02 -19.24 8.05
C GLU A 583 -36.97 -20.04 9.35
N ILE A 584 -36.03 -19.73 10.25
CA ILE A 584 -35.95 -20.40 11.56
C ILE A 584 -37.21 -20.11 12.36
N VAL A 585 -37.71 -18.87 12.34
CA VAL A 585 -38.99 -18.50 12.98
C VAL A 585 -40.15 -19.28 12.35
N ARG A 586 -40.20 -19.38 11.02
CA ARG A 586 -41.21 -20.18 10.32
C ARG A 586 -41.15 -21.67 10.70
N LEU A 587 -39.94 -22.23 10.83
CA LEU A 587 -39.74 -23.62 11.23
C LEU A 587 -40.29 -23.86 12.64
N ILE A 588 -39.97 -22.99 13.59
CA ILE A 588 -40.47 -23.07 14.97
C ILE A 588 -42.00 -22.95 14.98
N TRP A 589 -42.55 -21.96 14.28
CA TRP A 589 -43.99 -21.76 14.15
C TRP A 589 -44.70 -22.99 13.58
N LYS A 590 -44.12 -23.63 12.56
CA LYS A 590 -44.68 -24.88 12.02
C LYS A 590 -44.61 -26.01 13.03
N GLN A 591 -43.48 -26.18 13.72
CA GLN A 591 -43.33 -27.24 14.72
C GLN A 591 -44.33 -27.13 15.87
N THR A 592 -44.72 -25.91 16.27
CA THR A 592 -45.69 -25.69 17.35
C THR A 592 -47.15 -25.80 16.93
N ASN A 593 -47.44 -25.81 15.62
CA ASN A 593 -48.81 -25.83 15.07
C ASN A 593 -49.19 -27.16 14.42
N ILE A 594 -48.47 -28.25 14.70
CA ILE A 594 -48.79 -29.58 14.19
C ILE A 594 -49.81 -30.23 15.13
N ASP A 595 -50.91 -30.73 14.57
CA ASP A 595 -51.90 -31.49 15.31
C ASP A 595 -51.51 -32.97 15.37
N ILE A 596 -51.46 -33.53 16.57
CA ILE A 596 -51.06 -34.92 16.80
C ILE A 596 -52.16 -35.63 17.57
N PHE A 597 -52.66 -36.72 16.99
CA PHE A 597 -53.69 -37.56 17.58
C PHE A 597 -53.06 -38.89 18.00
N LEU A 598 -53.17 -39.21 19.29
CA LEU A 598 -52.75 -40.49 19.86
C LEU A 598 -53.99 -41.39 20.00
N VAL A 599 -54.00 -42.51 19.28
CA VAL A 599 -55.09 -43.48 19.28
C VAL A 599 -54.66 -44.69 20.10
N ASP A 600 -55.16 -44.78 21.34
CA ASP A 600 -54.93 -45.92 22.22
C ASP A 600 -55.92 -47.05 21.90
N TRP A 601 -55.38 -48.21 21.50
CA TRP A 601 -56.18 -49.38 21.15
C TRP A 601 -56.46 -50.31 22.34
N GLU A 602 -55.96 -50.00 23.54
CA GLU A 602 -56.27 -50.77 24.74
C GLU A 602 -57.76 -50.65 25.10
N LYS A 603 -58.41 -51.79 25.31
CA LYS A 603 -59.81 -51.81 25.74
C LYS A 603 -59.88 -51.86 27.27
N PRO A 604 -60.79 -51.11 27.91
CA PRO A 604 -61.01 -51.22 29.35
C PRO A 604 -61.42 -52.65 29.70
N ARG A 605 -60.70 -53.27 30.63
CA ARG A 605 -61.00 -54.63 31.07
C ARG A 605 -62.21 -54.60 32.00
N ILE A 606 -63.20 -55.45 31.70
CA ILE A 606 -64.33 -55.68 32.59
C ILE A 606 -63.89 -56.78 33.54
N LEU A 607 -63.59 -56.45 34.80
CA LEU A 607 -63.44 -57.47 35.83
C LEU A 607 -64.83 -57.99 36.19
N SER A 608 -65.08 -59.28 35.95
CA SER A 608 -66.20 -59.98 36.60
C SER A 608 -65.82 -60.26 38.05
N ASN A 609 -66.26 -59.42 38.98
CA ASN A 609 -66.14 -59.77 40.40
C ASN A 609 -67.07 -60.95 40.73
N GLN A 610 -66.52 -61.92 41.47
CA GLN A 610 -67.29 -63.01 42.09
C GLN A 610 -68.43 -62.44 42.94
N LYS A 611 -69.58 -63.13 42.90
CA LYS A 611 -70.81 -62.77 43.62
C LYS A 611 -70.54 -62.51 45.10
N GLN A 612 -70.79 -61.27 45.56
CA GLN A 612 -71.28 -61.02 46.92
C GLN A 612 -72.28 -59.85 46.90
N ASN A 613 -73.51 -60.17 47.33
CA ASN A 613 -74.58 -59.27 47.78
C ASN A 613 -75.20 -58.28 46.76
N GLY A 614 -75.81 -58.83 45.71
CA GLY A 614 -77.10 -58.33 45.20
C GLY A 614 -77.18 -57.00 44.45
N ILE A 615 -76.08 -56.23 44.33
CA ILE A 615 -76.04 -55.01 43.51
C ILE A 615 -74.90 -55.14 42.51
N MET A 616 -75.23 -55.32 41.22
CA MET A 616 -74.25 -55.34 40.14
C MET A 616 -73.73 -53.91 39.88
N ALA A 617 -72.67 -53.52 40.57
CA ALA A 617 -71.84 -52.39 40.15
C ALA A 617 -70.71 -52.91 39.25
N THR A 618 -70.85 -52.74 37.94
CA THR A 618 -69.80 -53.05 36.96
C THR A 618 -68.67 -52.04 37.10
N GLN A 619 -67.64 -52.34 37.88
CA GLN A 619 -66.44 -51.49 37.94
C GLN A 619 -65.59 -51.72 36.68
N LYS A 620 -65.68 -50.79 35.73
CA LYS A 620 -64.78 -50.75 34.56
C LYS A 620 -63.40 -50.30 35.03
N GLN A 621 -62.37 -51.12 34.86
CA GLN A 621 -61.00 -50.67 35.06
C GLN A 621 -60.63 -49.76 33.88
N THR A 622 -60.41 -48.48 34.16
CA THR A 622 -60.05 -47.49 33.15
C THR A 622 -58.63 -47.74 32.64
N VAL A 623 -58.42 -47.50 31.34
CA VAL A 623 -57.10 -47.61 30.72
C VAL A 623 -56.19 -46.51 31.28
N SER A 624 -54.94 -46.87 31.58
CA SER A 624 -53.96 -45.92 32.12
C SER A 624 -53.51 -44.91 31.07
N ILE A 625 -53.79 -43.64 31.30
CA ILE A 625 -53.39 -42.52 30.43
C ILE A 625 -51.87 -42.31 30.35
N TRP A 626 -51.10 -42.90 31.28
CA TRP A 626 -49.64 -42.78 31.34
C TRP A 626 -48.94 -43.33 30.08
N ARG A 627 -49.54 -44.31 29.39
CA ARG A 627 -49.01 -44.84 28.12
C ARG A 627 -49.02 -43.76 27.04
N SER A 628 -50.12 -43.03 26.92
CA SER A 628 -50.25 -41.92 25.97
C SER A 628 -49.31 -40.77 26.31
N TYR A 629 -49.15 -40.43 27.59
CA TYR A 629 -48.16 -39.43 28.01
C TYR A 629 -46.73 -39.86 27.70
N PHE A 630 -46.40 -41.15 27.88
CA PHE A 630 -45.08 -41.67 27.54
C PHE A 630 -44.79 -41.54 26.04
N VAL A 631 -45.73 -41.98 25.18
CA VAL A 631 -45.59 -41.84 23.72
C VAL A 631 -45.49 -40.36 23.31
N ALA A 632 -46.28 -39.47 23.94
CA ALA A 632 -46.22 -38.03 23.68
C ALA A 632 -44.86 -37.42 24.08
N ASN A 633 -44.30 -37.84 25.23
CA ASN A 633 -43.00 -37.37 25.68
C ASN A 633 -41.88 -37.80 24.71
N GLU A 634 -41.87 -39.08 24.31
CA GLU A 634 -40.89 -39.60 23.35
C GLU A 634 -40.98 -38.89 22.00
N TRP A 635 -42.19 -38.55 21.54
CA TRP A 635 -42.37 -37.75 20.34
C TRP A 635 -41.76 -36.35 20.48
N ALA A 636 -42.00 -35.67 21.60
CA ALA A 636 -41.43 -34.35 21.87
C ALA A 636 -39.89 -34.39 21.89
N GLU A 637 -39.29 -35.44 22.46
CA GLU A 637 -37.84 -35.64 22.45
C GLU A 637 -37.29 -35.78 21.02
N ILE A 638 -38.00 -36.47 20.13
CA ILE A 638 -37.57 -36.67 18.73
C ILE A 638 -37.61 -35.37 17.92
N GLN A 639 -38.54 -34.46 18.19
CA GLN A 639 -38.65 -33.19 17.46
C GLN A 639 -37.39 -32.31 17.53
N THR A 640 -36.64 -32.41 18.62
CA THR A 640 -35.40 -31.65 18.84
C THR A 640 -34.14 -32.43 18.48
N LYS A 641 -34.29 -33.70 18.09
CA LYS A 641 -33.17 -34.59 17.81
C LYS A 641 -32.49 -34.24 16.49
N ARG A 642 -31.18 -34.08 16.55
CA ARG A 642 -30.33 -33.78 15.39
C ARG A 642 -29.38 -34.94 15.12
N LYS A 643 -29.01 -35.14 13.86
CA LYS A 643 -27.95 -36.10 13.48
C LYS A 643 -26.55 -35.65 13.90
N ILE A 644 -26.40 -34.39 14.30
CA ILE A 644 -25.13 -33.79 14.72
C ILE A 644 -25.28 -33.17 16.11
N SER A 645 -24.17 -33.08 16.85
CA SER A 645 -24.12 -32.38 18.12
C SER A 645 -23.61 -30.95 17.90
N SER A 646 -24.49 -29.95 18.08
CA SER A 646 -24.12 -28.54 17.91
C SER A 646 -22.97 -28.09 18.82
N PRO A 647 -22.91 -28.47 20.11
CA PRO A 647 -21.76 -28.15 20.96
C PRO A 647 -20.46 -28.77 20.44
N LEU A 648 -20.49 -30.03 20.03
CA LEU A 648 -19.31 -30.73 19.50
C LEU A 648 -18.84 -30.10 18.18
N GLN A 649 -19.77 -29.71 17.31
CA GLN A 649 -19.50 -29.01 16.05
C GLN A 649 -18.72 -27.72 16.28
N LEU A 650 -19.20 -26.88 17.20
CA LEU A 650 -18.55 -25.61 17.54
C LEU A 650 -17.20 -25.83 18.22
N LEU A 651 -17.13 -26.76 19.18
CA LEU A 651 -15.88 -27.09 19.88
C LEU A 651 -14.79 -27.53 18.91
N LEU A 652 -15.08 -28.51 18.03
CA LEU A 652 -14.11 -29.03 17.06
C LEU A 652 -13.73 -27.97 16.03
N THR A 653 -14.68 -27.16 15.56
CA THR A 653 -14.39 -26.09 14.59
C THR A 653 -13.48 -25.02 15.20
N ILE A 654 -13.75 -24.57 16.44
CA ILE A 654 -12.90 -23.61 17.16
C ILE A 654 -11.52 -24.20 17.43
N LEU A 655 -11.46 -25.47 17.85
CA LEU A 655 -10.21 -26.17 18.10
C LEU A 655 -9.35 -26.24 16.82
N LEU A 656 -9.94 -26.58 15.68
CA LEU A 656 -9.24 -26.62 14.39
C LEU A 656 -8.79 -25.23 13.91
N LEU A 657 -9.63 -24.21 14.02
CA LEU A 657 -9.31 -22.86 13.54
C LEU A 657 -8.32 -22.14 14.45
N LYS A 658 -8.58 -22.11 15.77
CA LYS A 658 -7.84 -21.30 16.75
C LYS A 658 -6.69 -22.04 17.42
N ILE A 659 -6.85 -23.31 17.79
CA ILE A 659 -5.82 -24.07 18.54
C ILE A 659 -4.79 -24.65 17.57
N TYR A 660 -5.23 -25.35 16.53
CA TYR A 660 -4.31 -25.85 15.49
C TYR A 660 -3.85 -24.75 14.52
N GLY A 661 -4.49 -23.58 14.53
CA GLY A 661 -4.05 -22.41 13.78
C GLY A 661 -4.42 -22.41 12.29
N LEU A 662 -5.42 -23.19 11.86
CA LEU A 662 -5.88 -23.19 10.47
C LEU A 662 -6.42 -21.83 10.01
N GLU A 663 -6.84 -20.96 10.92
CA GLU A 663 -7.23 -19.58 10.58
C GLU A 663 -6.07 -18.80 9.95
N ASN A 664 -4.81 -19.09 10.31
CA ASN A 664 -3.65 -18.42 9.74
C ASN A 664 -3.46 -18.73 8.24
N TRP A 665 -4.13 -19.76 7.71
CA TRP A 665 -4.19 -20.03 6.27
C TRP A 665 -4.97 -18.96 5.52
N ALA A 666 -5.82 -18.18 6.20
CA ALA A 666 -6.53 -17.04 5.61
C ALA A 666 -5.70 -15.74 5.58
N ALA A 667 -4.44 -15.76 6.05
CA ALA A 667 -3.53 -14.63 5.89
C ALA A 667 -3.40 -14.24 4.41
N ALA A 668 -3.34 -12.93 4.14
CA ALA A 668 -3.22 -12.35 2.79
C ALA A 668 -1.81 -12.50 2.19
N GLU A 669 -1.30 -13.72 2.19
CA GLU A 669 -0.01 -14.13 1.63
C GLU A 669 -0.21 -15.45 0.88
N PRO A 670 0.49 -15.74 -0.23
CA PRO A 670 0.27 -17.00 -0.94
C PRO A 670 0.69 -18.24 -0.14
N GLU A 671 1.70 -18.11 0.71
CA GLU A 671 2.17 -19.18 1.57
C GLU A 671 1.17 -19.54 2.68
N VAL A 672 1.30 -20.77 3.17
CA VAL A 672 0.45 -21.34 4.21
C VAL A 672 1.27 -21.51 5.48
N HIS A 673 0.80 -20.92 6.58
CA HIS A 673 1.47 -20.98 7.88
C HIS A 673 0.45 -21.36 8.96
N LEU A 674 0.86 -22.21 9.90
CA LEU A 674 0.06 -22.55 11.08
C LEU A 674 0.19 -21.50 12.18
N THR A 675 1.27 -20.72 12.16
CA THR A 675 1.52 -19.62 13.10
C THR A 675 1.17 -18.28 12.49
N LYS A 676 0.79 -17.32 13.34
CA LYS A 676 0.49 -15.95 12.91
C LYS A 676 1.74 -15.32 12.28
N VAL A 677 1.61 -14.82 11.05
CA VAL A 677 2.65 -14.06 10.36
C VAL A 677 2.52 -12.58 10.74
N PRO A 678 3.60 -11.91 11.20
CA PRO A 678 3.55 -10.51 11.56
C PRO A 678 3.21 -9.63 10.34
N TYR A 679 2.40 -8.58 10.56
CA TYR A 679 2.06 -7.56 9.56
C TYR A 679 1.34 -8.09 8.30
N ARG A 680 0.79 -9.30 8.36
CA ARG A 680 -0.11 -9.88 7.36
C ARG A 680 -1.55 -9.81 7.85
N PRO A 681 -2.41 -8.99 7.22
CA PRO A 681 -3.82 -8.99 7.57
C PRO A 681 -4.48 -10.30 7.15
N ILE A 682 -5.46 -10.77 7.92
CA ILE A 682 -6.34 -11.87 7.53
C ILE A 682 -7.37 -11.32 6.55
N SER A 683 -7.50 -11.94 5.37
CA SER A 683 -8.55 -11.58 4.41
C SER A 683 -9.89 -12.09 4.90
N GLN A 684 -10.93 -11.26 4.83
CA GLN A 684 -12.27 -11.65 5.28
C GLN A 684 -12.84 -12.75 4.37
N LEU A 685 -12.59 -12.65 3.07
CA LEU A 685 -13.04 -13.63 2.09
C LEU A 685 -12.36 -14.99 2.29
N LEU A 686 -11.03 -15.02 2.45
CA LEU A 686 -10.31 -16.26 2.72
C LEU A 686 -10.68 -16.85 4.09
N GLY A 687 -10.87 -15.99 5.10
CA GLY A 687 -11.30 -16.39 6.44
C GLY A 687 -12.66 -17.07 6.41
N PHE A 688 -13.62 -16.50 5.66
CA PHE A 688 -14.91 -17.12 5.41
C PHE A 688 -14.78 -18.46 4.68
N GLY A 689 -13.92 -18.55 3.65
CA GLY A 689 -13.63 -19.80 2.95
C GLY A 689 -13.10 -20.90 3.87
N MET A 690 -12.09 -20.58 4.71
CA MET A 690 -11.55 -21.52 5.70
C MET A 690 -12.61 -21.95 6.71
N LEU A 691 -13.43 -21.02 7.20
CA LEU A 691 -14.52 -21.32 8.12
C LEU A 691 -15.51 -22.31 7.50
N VAL A 692 -15.96 -22.06 6.26
CA VAL A 692 -16.90 -22.93 5.55
C VAL A 692 -16.30 -24.32 5.32
N ILE A 693 -15.04 -24.41 4.91
CA ILE A 693 -14.35 -25.70 4.68
C ILE A 693 -14.27 -26.49 5.99
N VAL A 694 -13.72 -25.90 7.05
CA VAL A 694 -13.54 -26.59 8.34
C VAL A 694 -14.89 -26.98 8.93
N PHE A 695 -15.86 -26.07 8.93
CA PHE A 695 -17.20 -26.35 9.46
C PHE A 695 -17.88 -27.49 8.68
N SER A 696 -17.75 -27.50 7.35
CA SER A 696 -18.31 -28.56 6.50
C SER A 696 -17.63 -29.91 6.72
N ILE A 697 -16.30 -29.94 6.87
CA ILE A 697 -15.56 -31.18 7.16
C ILE A 697 -16.00 -31.76 8.51
N VAL A 698 -16.06 -30.95 9.57
CA VAL A 698 -16.51 -31.40 10.89
C VAL A 698 -17.95 -31.91 10.82
N TYR A 699 -18.83 -31.21 10.08
CA TYR A 699 -20.21 -31.63 9.87
C TYR A 699 -20.30 -32.99 9.18
N ILE A 700 -19.57 -33.18 8.09
CA ILE A 700 -19.56 -34.45 7.32
C ILE A 700 -19.04 -35.59 8.19
N VAL A 701 -17.94 -35.38 8.92
CA VAL A 701 -17.37 -36.41 9.82
C VAL A 701 -18.36 -36.79 10.91
N GLN A 702 -19.01 -35.81 11.56
CA GLN A 702 -20.05 -36.09 12.56
C GLN A 702 -21.23 -36.84 11.95
N TRP A 703 -21.72 -36.38 10.80
CA TRP A 703 -22.87 -36.99 10.13
C TRP A 703 -22.58 -38.43 9.71
N ILE A 704 -21.40 -38.71 9.11
CA ILE A 704 -20.97 -40.06 8.77
C ILE A 704 -20.88 -40.92 10.02
N THR A 705 -20.29 -40.42 11.11
CA THR A 705 -20.17 -41.15 12.37
C THR A 705 -21.56 -41.49 12.93
N THR A 706 -22.49 -40.53 12.92
CA THR A 706 -23.85 -40.77 13.42
C THR A 706 -24.60 -41.78 12.54
N VAL A 707 -24.60 -41.61 11.23
CA VAL A 707 -25.40 -42.45 10.32
C VAL A 707 -24.78 -43.84 10.15
N ALA A 708 -23.47 -43.92 9.89
CA ALA A 708 -22.81 -45.18 9.58
C ALA A 708 -22.53 -46.03 10.82
N ILE A 709 -22.28 -45.40 11.98
CA ILE A 709 -21.89 -46.10 13.21
C ILE A 709 -23.03 -46.08 14.23
N TYR A 710 -23.44 -44.89 14.67
CA TYR A 710 -24.36 -44.77 15.81
C TYR A 710 -25.78 -45.29 15.51
N GLU A 711 -26.39 -44.85 14.41
CA GLU A 711 -27.74 -45.26 14.00
C GLU A 711 -27.79 -46.74 13.62
N ARG A 712 -26.71 -47.27 13.03
CA ARG A 712 -26.66 -48.66 12.55
C ARG A 712 -26.37 -49.69 13.63
N TYR A 713 -25.46 -49.39 14.57
CA TYR A 713 -24.99 -50.37 15.56
C TYR A 713 -25.46 -50.10 17.00
N ILE A 714 -25.88 -48.87 17.32
CA ILE A 714 -26.18 -48.49 18.72
C ILE A 714 -27.68 -48.19 18.89
N LYS A 715 -28.18 -47.13 18.25
CA LYS A 715 -29.53 -46.61 18.52
C LYS A 715 -30.14 -45.93 17.29
N ASN A 716 -31.17 -46.52 16.70
CA ASN A 716 -32.04 -45.84 15.74
C ASN A 716 -33.30 -45.32 16.45
N CYS A 717 -33.38 -44.01 16.61
CA CYS A 717 -34.41 -43.38 17.45
C CYS A 717 -35.79 -43.33 16.79
N ILE A 718 -35.84 -43.28 15.45
CA ILE A 718 -37.10 -43.34 14.71
C ILE A 718 -37.67 -44.76 14.79
N GLN A 719 -36.83 -45.78 14.59
CA GLN A 719 -37.25 -47.18 14.73
C GLN A 719 -37.74 -47.47 16.14
N GLN A 720 -37.00 -47.04 17.16
CA GLN A 720 -37.41 -47.21 18.55
C GLN A 720 -38.73 -46.52 18.89
N PHE A 721 -39.02 -45.37 18.30
CA PHE A 721 -40.31 -44.72 18.48
C PHE A 721 -41.45 -45.58 17.93
N VAL A 722 -41.26 -46.18 16.75
CA VAL A 722 -42.23 -47.13 16.16
C VAL A 722 -42.38 -48.36 17.06
N ASP A 723 -41.29 -48.89 17.59
CA ASP A 723 -41.30 -50.02 18.52
C ASP A 723 -42.01 -49.67 19.85
N ILE A 724 -41.84 -48.44 20.35
CA ILE A 724 -42.56 -47.94 21.53
C ILE A 724 -44.05 -47.82 21.24
N CYS A 725 -44.43 -47.31 20.07
CA CYS A 725 -45.83 -47.22 19.65
C CYS A 725 -46.49 -48.60 19.59
N SER A 726 -45.78 -49.61 19.06
CA SER A 726 -46.27 -50.99 18.97
C SER A 726 -46.39 -51.67 20.34
N LEU A 727 -45.39 -51.53 21.21
CA LEU A 727 -45.44 -52.05 22.59
C LEU A 727 -46.54 -51.37 23.42
N ALA A 728 -46.73 -50.07 23.23
CA ALA A 728 -47.76 -49.29 23.91
C ALA A 728 -49.15 -49.45 23.28
N ASN A 729 -49.32 -50.22 22.20
CA ASN A 729 -50.57 -50.40 21.46
C ASN A 729 -51.24 -49.06 21.08
N ILE A 730 -50.44 -48.03 20.74
CA ILE A 730 -50.89 -46.67 20.43
C ILE A 730 -50.46 -46.33 19.02
N SER A 731 -51.42 -46.02 18.16
CA SER A 731 -51.14 -45.43 16.85
C SER A 731 -51.02 -43.91 16.96
N VAL A 732 -50.11 -43.33 16.17
CA VAL A 732 -49.89 -41.88 16.13
C VAL A 732 -50.28 -41.36 14.75
N PHE A 733 -51.24 -40.43 14.73
CA PHE A 733 -51.66 -39.74 13.51
C PHE A 733 -51.25 -38.27 13.60
N ILE A 734 -50.40 -37.84 12.65
CA ILE A 734 -49.75 -36.53 12.66
C ILE A 734 -50.30 -35.74 11.48
N LEU A 735 -51.10 -34.72 11.73
CA LEU A 735 -51.55 -33.78 10.70
C LEU A 735 -50.52 -32.65 10.59
N SER A 736 -49.65 -32.75 9.58
CA SER A 736 -48.67 -31.71 9.26
C SER A 736 -49.28 -30.51 8.52
N ALA A 737 -50.45 -30.71 7.90
CA ALA A 737 -51.33 -29.69 7.35
C ALA A 737 -52.77 -30.23 7.40
N GLU A 738 -53.76 -29.34 7.18
CA GLU A 738 -55.20 -29.69 7.28
C GLU A 738 -55.61 -30.94 6.49
N PHE A 739 -55.02 -31.16 5.29
CA PHE A 739 -55.32 -32.32 4.43
C PHE A 739 -54.12 -33.21 4.15
N PHE A 740 -53.04 -33.09 4.95
CA PHE A 740 -51.84 -33.90 4.75
C PHE A 740 -51.21 -34.31 6.08
N GLY A 741 -51.09 -35.61 6.27
CA GLY A 741 -50.57 -36.18 7.50
C GLY A 741 -49.85 -37.50 7.31
N TYR A 742 -49.26 -37.96 8.39
CA TYR A 742 -48.53 -39.21 8.51
C TYR A 742 -49.22 -40.09 9.54
N TYR A 743 -49.25 -41.39 9.28
CA TYR A 743 -49.79 -42.38 10.21
C TYR A 743 -48.70 -43.38 10.58
N ILE A 744 -48.48 -43.54 11.88
CA ILE A 744 -47.61 -44.56 12.45
C ILE A 744 -48.51 -45.61 13.08
N HIS A 745 -48.46 -46.81 12.54
CA HIS A 745 -49.22 -47.94 13.06
C HIS A 745 -48.52 -48.52 14.30
N GLY A 746 -49.22 -48.54 15.43
CA GLY A 746 -48.71 -49.08 16.70
C GLY A 746 -49.57 -50.23 17.23
N ARG A 747 -50.39 -50.87 16.40
CA ARG A 747 -51.09 -52.11 16.73
C ARG A 747 -50.46 -53.26 15.96
#